data_AF-A0A517PET0-F1
#
_entry.id   AF-A0A517PET0-F1
#
_cell.length_a   1.000
_cell.length_b   1.000
_cell.length_c   1.000
_cell.angle_alpha   90.00
_cell.angle_beta   90.00
_cell.angle_gamma   90.00
#
_symmetry.space_group_name_H-M   'P 1'
#
loop_
_entity.id
_entity.type
_entity.pdbx_description
1 polymer ?
#
loop_
_entity_poly.entity_id
_entity_poly.type
_entity_poly.pdbx_seq_one_letter_code
_entity_poly.pdbx_strand_id
1 'polypeptide(L)'
;MTDPSAAPVSPAPGTPAAGDDDGPRGDAEALTRRAARRWSGRLTQAREARDAGAGGREVAALLSGLADECVRDLYEASLRGLPERDREPARRSTAVVATGGTGRGEMCPHSDVDVLLLGPAGVRGPRSTELHRAVVRGLVRASWDAGLPLAHASHTLHTALAAMRADIETATAYTEARLICGDPDRAARFVAAAHRWIRGRSVRFCRDVLAARQLERIAHGDTPFLLEPNLKRASGGLRDSHLLRWVAAAACGTTDPDELVRIDALTAADRDDWIAAVDALLDVRCGLHLAAGRGRDVFTRTDQLDLIPGPEERGADARRAVEEFMRNFLTRTGRLAELTDRFVSRHRPRRWQTRLKRALRRPVRGAEEQLTAGPNTLDLPEDRQPAVAADPARTLSIFGVAAQTGSLPSPNLADAIREAVPRWPAEVPPAVAAEFDALLAAGVHVGAAVRSLHRHGALGWLLPPMEQVRCLTQFNQYHTYTVDEHSLRCVEAACGMLLDPLPDAAEPFIESEVEGVAAWGGCDAAVSAARRAVQDAGLLTLAVLLHDCGKGAGRDHSVEGAERAWDVATRLGLSEERRDLLVWLVAHHLKMTHLVLRRDTADPATIFRFARDVGDVPRLRMLYVLSAADLRGVGPEAWTAWKGDLLANFYEDTRRVLDGGRPASHEHAEQRLQAAADAFARRETAAVDPARQTAERATVRAWAEYKLRQFSPHLVGLRELERLCDDLHELRNLPVRGAVADGVFDPQTGTTEYRLIAAAASVGLFARLAGALASRRLEVVDAVVESLEDGSVLDVFRVLDRDFQPPMPTPPPGLAPIAATAPTAVPDWRVKQVADALRDAALSELADDAAAAAASRARVPAAIAASRPFGAAAPLPAEVTGESVSVTADNDSSEACTVFDVFATDAPGLMFALATALAEQDLTVRLAKISTHLDQVVDVFYVTDAGGNKVTDPDRLEAMREFLLARVRAFEKDAK
;
A
#
# COMPACT_ATOMS: atom_id res chain seq x y z
N MET A 1 30.96 -15.74 -45.00
CA MET A 1 32.18 -15.81 -44.17
C MET A 1 31.81 -16.68 -42.98
N THR A 2 31.98 -18.00 -43.06
CA THR A 2 33.23 -18.77 -42.76
C THR A 2 33.54 -18.77 -41.26
N ASP A 3 33.51 -19.89 -40.52
CA ASP A 3 33.26 -21.29 -40.93
C ASP A 3 32.77 -22.14 -39.71
N PRO A 4 32.04 -23.25 -39.88
CA PRO A 4 31.48 -24.04 -38.78
C PRO A 4 32.32 -25.30 -38.43
N SER A 5 32.00 -25.98 -37.33
CA SER A 5 32.43 -27.37 -37.10
C SER A 5 31.49 -28.10 -36.13
N ALA A 6 30.60 -28.92 -36.68
CA ALA A 6 29.81 -29.90 -35.95
C ALA A 6 29.53 -31.12 -36.85
N ALA A 7 29.37 -32.29 -36.22
CA ALA A 7 29.11 -33.61 -36.82
C ALA A 7 30.32 -34.28 -37.54
N PRO A 8 30.24 -35.59 -37.86
CA PRO A 8 30.04 -36.67 -36.88
C PRO A 8 31.02 -37.86 -37.09
N VAL A 9 31.12 -38.78 -36.12
CA VAL A 9 31.81 -40.07 -36.32
C VAL A 9 30.89 -41.23 -35.92
N SER A 10 30.71 -42.16 -36.85
CA SER A 10 29.89 -43.38 -36.71
C SER A 10 30.68 -44.55 -36.08
N PRO A 11 30.01 -45.64 -35.65
CA PRO A 11 30.60 -46.62 -34.74
C PRO A 11 31.49 -47.67 -35.42
N ALA A 12 32.40 -48.26 -34.65
CA ALA A 12 33.11 -49.49 -34.98
C ALA A 12 33.03 -50.49 -33.80
N PRO A 13 33.03 -51.82 -34.06
CA PRO A 13 32.53 -52.81 -33.12
C PRO A 13 33.61 -53.41 -32.21
N GLY A 14 33.20 -53.92 -31.04
CA GLY A 14 34.11 -54.63 -30.15
C GLY A 14 33.51 -54.97 -28.78
N THR A 15 32.58 -55.92 -28.74
CA THR A 15 32.19 -56.57 -27.48
C THR A 15 33.20 -57.69 -27.17
N PRO A 16 33.90 -57.65 -26.01
CA PRO A 16 34.15 -58.83 -25.22
C PRO A 16 33.04 -58.97 -24.18
N ALA A 17 32.52 -60.18 -24.01
CA ALA A 17 31.33 -60.45 -23.19
C ALA A 17 31.61 -60.48 -21.67
N ALA A 18 30.52 -60.34 -20.92
CA ALA A 18 30.31 -60.83 -19.55
C ALA A 18 31.25 -60.30 -18.44
N GLY A 19 30.72 -59.37 -17.67
CA GLY A 19 31.22 -58.96 -16.36
C GLY A 19 30.07 -58.39 -15.52
N ASP A 20 29.10 -59.23 -15.16
CA ASP A 20 27.96 -58.86 -14.31
C ASP A 20 28.43 -58.53 -12.87
N ASP A 21 28.62 -57.24 -12.55
CA ASP A 21 28.76 -56.77 -11.16
C ASP A 21 28.28 -55.31 -10.96
N ASP A 22 27.26 -54.87 -11.72
CA ASP A 22 26.73 -53.49 -11.67
C ASP A 22 25.44 -53.35 -10.81
N GLY A 23 24.98 -54.48 -10.24
CA GLY A 23 23.70 -54.63 -9.55
C GLY A 23 23.36 -53.52 -8.53
N PRO A 24 24.20 -53.21 -7.53
CA PRO A 24 23.85 -52.24 -6.50
C PRO A 24 23.98 -50.77 -6.94
N ARG A 25 24.70 -50.47 -8.03
CA ARG A 25 24.85 -49.10 -8.57
C ARG A 25 23.71 -48.72 -9.51
N GLY A 26 23.39 -49.58 -10.48
CA GLY A 26 22.24 -49.37 -11.38
C GLY A 26 20.92 -49.18 -10.62
N ASP A 27 20.75 -49.91 -9.52
CA ASP A 27 19.60 -49.82 -8.61
C ASP A 27 19.50 -48.50 -7.84
N ALA A 28 20.63 -47.88 -7.47
CA ALA A 28 20.64 -46.59 -6.79
C ALA A 28 20.29 -45.46 -7.78
N GLU A 29 20.85 -45.50 -8.99
CA GLU A 29 20.50 -44.55 -10.05
C GLU A 29 19.04 -44.68 -10.51
N ALA A 30 18.48 -45.89 -10.54
CA ALA A 30 17.08 -46.12 -10.89
C ALA A 30 16.13 -45.39 -9.92
N LEU A 31 16.46 -45.38 -8.63
CA LEU A 31 15.73 -44.61 -7.60
C LEU A 31 15.90 -43.10 -7.80
N THR A 32 17.12 -42.60 -8.02
CA THR A 32 17.36 -41.17 -8.32
C THR A 32 16.59 -40.71 -9.56
N ARG A 33 16.58 -41.52 -10.64
CA ARG A 33 15.79 -41.26 -11.85
C ARG A 33 14.28 -41.30 -11.59
N ARG A 34 13.79 -42.14 -10.65
CA ARG A 34 12.37 -42.17 -10.25
C ARG A 34 11.99 -40.91 -9.48
N ALA A 35 12.81 -40.50 -8.51
CA ALA A 35 12.64 -39.26 -7.76
C ALA A 35 12.65 -38.04 -8.70
N ALA A 36 13.62 -37.95 -9.61
CA ALA A 36 13.72 -36.87 -10.60
C ALA A 36 12.44 -36.74 -11.46
N ARG A 37 11.93 -37.86 -12.01
CA ARG A 37 10.68 -37.85 -12.80
C ARG A 37 9.47 -37.42 -11.97
N ARG A 38 9.33 -37.92 -10.74
CA ARG A 38 8.23 -37.54 -9.83
C ARG A 38 8.31 -36.05 -9.51
N TRP A 39 9.51 -35.55 -9.18
CA TRP A 39 9.72 -34.16 -8.85
C TRP A 39 9.47 -33.22 -10.04
N SER A 40 9.88 -33.59 -11.26
CA SER A 40 9.58 -32.80 -12.47
C SER A 40 8.09 -32.79 -12.80
N GLY A 41 7.37 -33.91 -12.60
CA GLY A 41 5.94 -34.02 -12.89
C GLY A 41 5.02 -33.32 -11.89
N ARG A 42 5.52 -32.92 -10.70
CA ARG A 42 4.71 -32.35 -9.62
C ARG A 42 3.91 -31.10 -10.02
N LEU A 43 4.46 -30.26 -10.91
CA LEU A 43 3.83 -29.01 -11.33
C LEU A 43 2.62 -29.27 -12.24
N THR A 44 2.72 -30.30 -13.08
CA THR A 44 1.60 -30.78 -13.91
C THR A 44 0.50 -31.36 -13.03
N GLN A 45 0.85 -32.25 -12.08
CA GLN A 45 -0.12 -32.85 -11.16
C GLN A 45 -0.82 -31.80 -10.27
N ALA A 46 -0.11 -30.74 -9.87
CA ALA A 46 -0.71 -29.64 -9.11
C ALA A 46 -1.67 -28.78 -9.95
N ARG A 47 -1.41 -28.62 -11.26
CA ARG A 47 -2.36 -27.99 -12.20
C ARG A 47 -3.59 -28.88 -12.40
N GLU A 48 -3.38 -30.14 -12.82
CA GLU A 48 -4.43 -31.13 -13.03
C GLU A 48 -5.36 -31.28 -11.80
N ALA A 49 -4.81 -31.24 -10.59
CA ALA A 49 -5.61 -31.26 -9.36
C ALA A 49 -6.48 -30.00 -9.18
N ARG A 50 -5.93 -28.80 -9.40
CA ARG A 50 -6.69 -27.54 -9.31
C ARG A 50 -7.74 -27.42 -10.42
N ASP A 51 -7.39 -27.83 -11.64
CA ASP A 51 -8.30 -27.85 -12.79
C ASP A 51 -9.47 -28.84 -12.57
N ALA A 52 -9.25 -29.89 -11.76
CA ALA A 52 -10.28 -30.81 -11.28
C ALA A 52 -11.06 -30.32 -10.05
N GLY A 53 -10.78 -29.11 -9.54
CA GLY A 53 -11.47 -28.50 -8.41
C GLY A 53 -10.96 -28.89 -7.02
N ALA A 54 -9.74 -29.44 -6.90
CA ALA A 54 -9.15 -29.78 -5.60
C ALA A 54 -8.81 -28.52 -4.78
N GLY A 55 -9.06 -28.59 -3.47
CA GLY A 55 -8.80 -27.49 -2.54
C GLY A 55 -7.32 -27.20 -2.32
N GLY A 56 -6.98 -25.99 -1.87
CA GLY A 56 -5.60 -25.57 -1.65
C GLY A 56 -4.82 -26.47 -0.69
N ARG A 57 -5.48 -26.99 0.35
CA ARG A 57 -4.91 -27.99 1.28
C ARG A 57 -4.68 -29.34 0.63
N GLU A 58 -5.53 -29.76 -0.30
CA GLU A 58 -5.42 -31.05 -0.99
C GLU A 58 -4.22 -31.03 -1.95
N VAL A 59 -4.07 -29.94 -2.70
CA VAL A 59 -2.91 -29.69 -3.57
C VAL A 59 -1.61 -29.61 -2.76
N ALA A 60 -1.63 -28.94 -1.61
CA ALA A 60 -0.45 -28.84 -0.73
C ALA A 60 -0.07 -30.20 -0.10
N ALA A 61 -1.06 -31.00 0.29
CA ALA A 61 -0.86 -32.35 0.79
C ALA A 61 -0.32 -33.30 -0.30
N LEU A 62 -0.83 -33.21 -1.53
CA LEU A 62 -0.31 -33.93 -2.71
C LEU A 62 1.17 -33.59 -2.93
N LEU A 63 1.52 -32.30 -3.02
CA LEU A 63 2.90 -31.86 -3.21
C LEU A 63 3.84 -32.32 -2.09
N SER A 64 3.35 -32.30 -0.85
CA SER A 64 4.10 -32.77 0.32
C SER A 64 4.29 -34.29 0.31
N GLY A 65 3.28 -35.06 -0.12
CA GLY A 65 3.38 -36.51 -0.32
C GLY A 65 4.38 -36.88 -1.42
N LEU A 66 4.36 -36.16 -2.54
CA LEU A 66 5.34 -36.34 -3.63
C LEU A 66 6.77 -36.01 -3.17
N ALA A 67 6.95 -34.98 -2.35
CA ALA A 67 8.24 -34.62 -1.76
C ALA A 67 8.74 -35.71 -0.80
N ASP A 68 7.88 -36.19 0.12
CA ASP A 68 8.16 -37.31 1.02
C ASP A 68 8.60 -38.58 0.26
N GLU A 69 7.91 -38.91 -0.84
CA GLU A 69 8.28 -40.03 -1.71
C GLU A 69 9.63 -39.82 -2.41
N CYS A 70 9.91 -38.62 -2.91
CA CYS A 70 11.21 -38.29 -3.48
C CYS A 70 12.33 -38.43 -2.45
N VAL A 71 12.16 -37.85 -1.25
CA VAL A 71 13.15 -37.95 -0.16
C VAL A 71 13.36 -39.40 0.27
N ARG A 72 12.30 -40.22 0.33
CA ARG A 72 12.40 -41.65 0.65
C ARG A 72 13.16 -42.44 -0.42
N ASP A 73 12.90 -42.17 -1.70
CA ASP A 73 13.59 -42.79 -2.84
C ASP A 73 15.09 -42.43 -2.84
N LEU A 74 15.43 -41.16 -2.59
CA LEU A 74 16.80 -40.65 -2.56
C LEU A 74 17.57 -41.10 -1.31
N TYR A 75 16.89 -41.21 -0.17
CA TYR A 75 17.44 -41.81 1.05
C TYR A 75 17.77 -43.29 0.81
N GLU A 76 16.87 -44.05 0.18
CA GLU A 76 17.14 -45.45 -0.16
C GLU A 76 18.26 -45.59 -1.20
N ALA A 77 18.36 -44.70 -2.19
CA ALA A 77 19.49 -44.63 -3.12
C ALA A 77 20.82 -44.38 -2.37
N SER A 78 20.82 -43.46 -1.39
CA SER A 78 22.00 -43.17 -0.56
C SER A 78 22.45 -44.38 0.28
N LEU A 79 21.51 -45.21 0.75
CA LEU A 79 21.81 -46.46 1.44
C LEU A 79 22.35 -47.52 0.47
N ARG A 80 21.77 -47.67 -0.72
CA ARG A 80 22.21 -48.68 -1.72
C ARG A 80 23.63 -48.45 -2.21
N GLY A 81 24.07 -47.19 -2.28
CA GLY A 81 25.46 -46.80 -2.55
C GLY A 81 26.47 -47.16 -1.45
N LEU A 82 26.02 -47.65 -0.29
CA LEU A 82 26.89 -48.20 0.76
C LEU A 82 27.04 -49.73 0.61
N PRO A 83 28.16 -50.32 1.09
CA PRO A 83 28.33 -51.76 1.18
C PRO A 83 27.16 -52.41 1.92
N GLU A 84 26.72 -53.59 1.48
CA GLU A 84 25.48 -54.21 1.98
C GLU A 84 25.46 -54.38 3.51
N ARG A 85 26.58 -54.83 4.08
CA ARG A 85 26.81 -54.98 5.54
C ARG A 85 26.60 -53.69 6.35
N ASP A 86 26.68 -52.53 5.71
CA ASP A 86 26.64 -51.20 6.31
C ASP A 86 25.27 -50.51 6.13
N ARG A 87 24.37 -51.06 5.29
CA ARG A 87 23.05 -50.48 4.95
C ARG A 87 22.10 -50.38 6.15
N GLU A 88 21.85 -51.49 6.86
CA GLU A 88 20.97 -51.50 8.03
C GLU A 88 21.55 -50.72 9.23
N PRO A 89 22.86 -50.83 9.55
CA PRO A 89 23.52 -49.93 10.50
C PRO A 89 23.40 -48.45 10.12
N ALA A 90 23.46 -48.11 8.84
CA ALA A 90 23.27 -46.74 8.36
C ALA A 90 21.81 -46.29 8.51
N ARG A 91 20.83 -47.15 8.21
CA ARG A 91 19.40 -46.88 8.43
C ARG A 91 19.10 -46.55 9.90
N ARG A 92 19.69 -47.29 10.84
CA ARG A 92 19.57 -47.05 12.30
C ARG A 92 20.40 -45.88 12.82
N SER A 93 21.36 -45.37 12.04
CA SER A 93 22.17 -44.21 12.44
C SER A 93 21.47 -42.87 12.21
N THR A 94 20.50 -42.82 11.30
CA THR A 94 19.95 -41.58 10.73
C THR A 94 18.43 -41.59 10.74
N ALA A 95 17.80 -40.52 11.21
CA ALA A 95 16.40 -40.23 10.96
C ALA A 95 16.26 -38.99 10.07
N VAL A 96 15.38 -39.05 9.06
CA VAL A 96 15.06 -37.94 8.16
C VAL A 96 13.70 -37.39 8.57
N VAL A 97 13.69 -36.16 9.07
CA VAL A 97 12.52 -35.52 9.68
C VAL A 97 12.17 -34.27 8.88
N ALA A 98 10.98 -34.23 8.28
CA ALA A 98 10.41 -33.03 7.67
C ALA A 98 10.21 -31.94 8.74
N THR A 99 10.50 -30.69 8.39
CA THR A 99 10.29 -29.53 9.26
C THR A 99 9.56 -28.41 8.51
N GLY A 100 9.06 -27.39 9.23
CA GLY A 100 8.44 -26.22 8.59
C GLY A 100 7.25 -26.59 7.67
N GLY A 101 7.23 -26.03 6.46
CA GLY A 101 6.15 -26.30 5.48
C GLY A 101 6.06 -27.76 5.04
N THR A 102 7.20 -28.42 4.91
CA THR A 102 7.29 -29.86 4.58
C THR A 102 6.78 -30.73 5.74
N GLY A 103 7.07 -30.30 6.98
CA GLY A 103 6.60 -30.94 8.21
C GLY A 103 5.07 -30.92 8.33
N ARG A 104 4.48 -29.74 8.15
CA ARG A 104 3.01 -29.50 8.21
C ARG A 104 2.20 -30.13 7.07
N GLY A 105 2.83 -30.47 5.94
CA GLY A 105 2.10 -30.87 4.73
C GLY A 105 1.52 -29.69 3.95
N GLU A 106 2.09 -28.50 4.11
CA GLU A 106 1.61 -27.22 3.55
C GLU A 106 2.56 -26.72 2.42
N MET A 107 3.14 -27.62 1.62
CA MET A 107 4.04 -27.24 0.53
C MET A 107 3.31 -26.61 -0.65
N CYS A 108 3.93 -25.62 -1.28
CA CYS A 108 3.47 -25.00 -2.52
C CYS A 108 4.37 -25.43 -3.71
N PRO A 109 3.98 -25.22 -4.98
CA PRO A 109 4.64 -25.80 -6.16
C PRO A 109 6.15 -25.52 -6.29
N HIS A 110 6.57 -24.32 -5.87
CA HIS A 110 7.95 -23.84 -5.85
C HIS A 110 8.51 -23.69 -4.41
N SER A 111 8.02 -24.47 -3.45
CA SER A 111 8.62 -24.57 -2.11
C SER A 111 9.85 -25.48 -2.09
N ASP A 112 10.85 -25.10 -1.29
CA ASP A 112 11.97 -25.97 -0.92
C ASP A 112 11.49 -27.12 -0.01
N VAL A 113 12.27 -28.21 0.01
CA VAL A 113 12.01 -29.38 0.86
C VAL A 113 12.90 -29.30 2.11
N ASP A 114 12.28 -28.97 3.24
CA ASP A 114 12.96 -28.73 4.53
C ASP A 114 13.12 -30.03 5.34
N VAL A 115 14.36 -30.50 5.53
CA VAL A 115 14.66 -31.72 6.32
C VAL A 115 15.71 -31.54 7.41
N LEU A 116 15.41 -32.07 8.59
CA LEU A 116 16.34 -32.29 9.70
C LEU A 116 16.86 -33.73 9.66
N LEU A 117 18.17 -33.88 9.47
CA LEU A 117 18.90 -35.14 9.43
C LEU A 117 19.49 -35.42 10.82
N LEU A 118 18.80 -36.25 11.61
CA LEU A 118 19.19 -36.58 12.99
C LEU A 118 20.19 -37.74 13.02
N GLY A 119 21.41 -37.46 13.48
CA GLY A 119 22.50 -38.42 13.65
C GLY A 119 22.75 -38.87 15.10
N PRO A 120 23.76 -39.73 15.33
CA PRO A 120 24.18 -40.17 16.67
C PRO A 120 25.09 -39.15 17.36
N ALA A 121 25.13 -39.18 18.70
CA ALA A 121 26.07 -38.38 19.47
C ALA A 121 27.50 -38.92 19.29
N GLY A 122 28.38 -38.11 18.69
CA GLY A 122 29.66 -38.56 18.12
C GLY A 122 30.63 -39.27 19.08
N VAL A 123 30.49 -39.08 20.39
CA VAL A 123 31.37 -39.67 21.42
C VAL A 123 31.06 -41.16 21.70
N ARG A 124 29.85 -41.65 21.39
CA ARG A 124 29.41 -43.01 21.78
C ARG A 124 29.31 -44.02 20.63
N GLY A 125 29.78 -43.67 19.43
CA GLY A 125 29.75 -44.58 18.28
C GLY A 125 30.41 -43.99 17.02
N PRO A 126 31.74 -44.14 16.84
CA PRO A 126 32.47 -43.59 15.70
C PRO A 126 31.90 -44.07 14.36
N ARG A 127 31.72 -45.39 14.20
CA ARG A 127 31.18 -46.01 12.98
C ARG A 127 29.77 -45.51 12.64
N SER A 128 28.86 -45.41 13.62
CA SER A 128 27.52 -44.87 13.37
C SER A 128 27.53 -43.40 12.95
N THR A 129 28.50 -42.62 13.45
CA THR A 129 28.69 -41.21 13.06
C THR A 129 29.23 -41.09 11.63
N GLU A 130 30.14 -41.98 11.24
CA GLU A 130 30.65 -42.08 9.89
C GLU A 130 29.57 -42.50 8.88
N LEU A 131 28.78 -43.53 9.21
CA LEU A 131 27.64 -43.97 8.41
C LEU A 131 26.58 -42.87 8.24
N HIS A 132 26.25 -42.14 9.32
CA HIS A 132 25.36 -40.98 9.22
C HIS A 132 25.90 -39.92 8.24
N ARG A 133 27.18 -39.55 8.35
CA ARG A 133 27.80 -38.61 7.41
C ARG A 133 27.82 -39.12 5.96
N ALA A 134 27.97 -40.43 5.77
CA ALA A 134 27.91 -41.04 4.43
C ALA A 134 26.50 -40.96 3.83
N VAL A 135 25.46 -41.27 4.61
CA VAL A 135 24.05 -41.11 4.23
C VAL A 135 23.72 -39.65 3.92
N VAL A 136 24.11 -38.70 4.77
CA VAL A 136 23.90 -37.26 4.54
C VAL A 136 24.50 -36.81 3.21
N ARG A 137 25.78 -37.14 2.94
CA ARG A 137 26.42 -36.80 1.65
C ARG A 137 25.74 -37.45 0.46
N GLY A 138 25.35 -38.72 0.59
CA GLY A 138 24.67 -39.46 -0.47
C GLY A 138 23.30 -38.87 -0.81
N LEU A 139 22.50 -38.56 0.22
CA LEU A 139 21.19 -37.93 0.08
C LEU A 139 21.29 -36.55 -0.58
N VAL A 140 22.16 -35.67 -0.07
CA VAL A 140 22.34 -34.31 -0.62
C VAL A 140 22.78 -34.35 -2.09
N ARG A 141 23.72 -35.23 -2.43
CA ARG A 141 24.14 -35.43 -3.82
C ARG A 141 23.00 -35.95 -4.69
N ALA A 142 22.30 -36.99 -4.26
CA ALA A 142 21.20 -37.57 -5.02
C ALA A 142 20.03 -36.58 -5.20
N SER A 143 19.78 -35.71 -4.22
CA SER A 143 18.80 -34.61 -4.35
C SER A 143 19.19 -33.60 -5.42
N TRP A 144 20.46 -33.19 -5.46
CA TRP A 144 20.99 -32.34 -6.53
C TRP A 144 20.87 -33.00 -7.91
N ASP A 145 21.30 -34.26 -8.01
CA ASP A 145 21.22 -35.07 -9.24
C ASP A 145 19.76 -35.28 -9.71
N ALA A 146 18.78 -35.21 -8.80
CA ALA A 146 17.34 -35.30 -9.09
C ALA A 146 16.64 -33.95 -9.29
N GLY A 147 17.34 -32.81 -9.14
CA GLY A 147 16.76 -31.47 -9.21
C GLY A 147 15.84 -31.10 -8.04
N LEU A 148 15.95 -31.81 -6.91
CA LEU A 148 15.20 -31.56 -5.68
C LEU A 148 15.88 -30.46 -4.84
N PRO A 149 15.26 -29.28 -4.62
CA PRO A 149 15.80 -28.24 -3.75
C PRO A 149 15.66 -28.67 -2.28
N LEU A 150 16.69 -29.36 -1.78
CA LEU A 150 16.72 -29.91 -0.42
C LEU A 150 17.42 -28.96 0.56
N ALA A 151 16.62 -28.14 1.25
CA ALA A 151 17.06 -27.41 2.43
C ALA A 151 17.27 -28.40 3.59
N HIS A 152 18.48 -28.47 4.15
CA HIS A 152 18.79 -29.49 5.14
C HIS A 152 19.68 -29.00 6.30
N ALA A 153 19.40 -29.51 7.50
CA ALA A 153 20.25 -29.37 8.68
C ALA A 153 20.68 -30.76 9.19
N SER A 154 21.97 -30.96 9.48
CA SER A 154 22.47 -32.20 10.08
C SER A 154 22.85 -31.98 11.54
N HIS A 155 22.19 -32.70 12.44
CA HIS A 155 22.32 -32.51 13.88
C HIS A 155 22.26 -33.80 14.68
N THR A 156 22.89 -33.78 15.86
CA THR A 156 22.58 -34.71 16.94
C THR A 156 21.34 -34.21 17.70
N LEU A 157 20.69 -35.07 18.49
CA LEU A 157 19.63 -34.65 19.41
C LEU A 157 20.05 -33.46 20.31
N HIS A 158 21.30 -33.43 20.77
CA HIS A 158 21.79 -32.33 21.61
C HIS A 158 21.94 -31.03 20.83
N THR A 159 22.51 -31.07 19.63
CA THR A 159 22.77 -29.87 18.82
C THR A 159 21.49 -29.30 18.20
N ALA A 160 20.53 -30.14 17.79
CA ALA A 160 19.21 -29.68 17.34
C ALA A 160 18.47 -28.93 18.46
N LEU A 161 18.49 -29.47 19.68
CA LEU A 161 17.94 -28.78 20.85
C LEU A 161 18.73 -27.54 21.28
N ALA A 162 19.98 -27.38 20.83
CA ALA A 162 20.79 -26.18 21.05
C ALA A 162 20.48 -25.09 20.01
N ALA A 163 20.34 -25.45 18.73
CA ALA A 163 19.92 -24.55 17.66
C ALA A 163 18.55 -23.92 17.97
N MET A 164 17.56 -24.74 18.34
CA MET A 164 16.24 -24.32 18.83
C MET A 164 16.28 -23.36 20.06
N ARG A 165 17.38 -23.32 20.83
CA ARG A 165 17.53 -22.38 21.96
C ARG A 165 18.17 -21.07 21.57
N ALA A 166 18.94 -21.07 20.48
CA ALA A 166 19.64 -19.91 19.96
C ALA A 166 18.75 -19.09 19.02
N ASP A 167 17.92 -19.77 18.23
CA ASP A 167 17.08 -19.17 17.20
C ASP A 167 15.59 -19.60 17.33
N ILE A 168 14.71 -18.61 17.16
CA ILE A 168 13.25 -18.79 17.23
C ILE A 168 12.67 -19.35 15.94
N GLU A 169 13.26 -19.07 14.77
CA GLU A 169 12.78 -19.63 13.49
C GLU A 169 12.97 -21.15 13.48
N THR A 170 14.18 -21.61 13.82
CA THR A 170 14.49 -23.02 14.06
C THR A 170 13.53 -23.66 15.07
N ALA A 171 13.21 -22.97 16.17
CA ALA A 171 12.29 -23.49 17.18
C ALA A 171 10.87 -23.70 16.65
N THR A 172 10.38 -22.75 15.86
CA THR A 172 9.06 -22.85 15.25
C THR A 172 9.00 -23.95 14.19
N ALA A 173 10.00 -24.04 13.30
CA ALA A 173 10.10 -25.10 12.29
C ALA A 173 10.20 -26.52 12.90
N TYR A 174 10.83 -26.65 14.06
CA TYR A 174 10.95 -27.92 14.80
C TYR A 174 9.72 -28.29 15.64
N THR A 175 8.79 -27.36 15.84
CA THR A 175 7.48 -27.62 16.49
C THR A 175 6.58 -28.50 15.60
N GLU A 176 6.87 -28.53 14.31
CA GLU A 176 6.07 -29.17 13.25
C GLU A 176 6.79 -30.41 12.67
N ALA A 177 7.74 -30.96 13.45
CA ALA A 177 8.66 -31.99 12.99
C ALA A 177 7.98 -33.37 12.81
N ARG A 178 8.06 -33.93 11.59
CA ARG A 178 7.42 -35.20 11.19
C ARG A 178 8.43 -36.17 10.55
N LEU A 179 8.42 -37.44 10.92
CA LEU A 179 9.33 -38.45 10.33
C LEU A 179 8.93 -38.76 8.87
N ILE A 180 9.90 -38.72 7.95
CA ILE A 180 9.74 -39.22 6.56
C ILE A 180 10.22 -40.68 6.46
N CYS A 181 11.45 -40.93 6.94
CA CYS A 181 12.12 -42.25 6.89
C CYS A 181 13.34 -42.32 7.82
N GLY A 182 13.86 -43.54 8.07
CA GLY A 182 15.02 -43.80 8.92
C GLY A 182 14.64 -44.30 10.32
N ASP A 183 15.46 -43.99 11.33
CA ASP A 183 15.29 -44.41 12.75
C ASP A 183 14.08 -43.72 13.44
N PRO A 184 12.96 -44.43 13.69
CA PRO A 184 11.76 -43.82 14.25
C PRO A 184 11.92 -43.42 15.72
N ASP A 185 12.65 -44.21 16.52
CA ASP A 185 12.88 -43.92 17.94
C ASP A 185 13.64 -42.61 18.12
N ARG A 186 14.56 -42.30 17.20
CA ARG A 186 15.34 -41.05 17.23
C ARG A 186 14.49 -39.83 16.90
N ALA A 187 13.61 -39.92 15.92
CA ALA A 187 12.65 -38.87 15.61
C ALA A 187 11.67 -38.67 16.77
N ALA A 188 11.08 -39.74 17.31
CA ALA A 188 10.17 -39.66 18.46
C ALA A 188 10.84 -39.03 19.70
N ARG A 189 12.09 -39.42 20.02
CA ARG A 189 12.88 -38.80 21.10
C ARG A 189 13.17 -37.32 20.86
N PHE A 190 13.36 -36.91 19.60
CA PHE A 190 13.56 -35.50 19.25
C PHE A 190 12.27 -34.70 19.42
N VAL A 191 11.16 -35.12 18.83
CA VAL A 191 9.84 -34.47 18.93
C VAL A 191 9.43 -34.33 20.40
N ALA A 192 9.50 -35.42 21.18
CA ALA A 192 9.17 -35.38 22.61
C ALA A 192 10.09 -34.42 23.41
N ALA A 193 11.37 -34.30 23.04
CA ALA A 193 12.28 -33.36 23.68
C ALA A 193 12.02 -31.90 23.25
N ALA A 194 11.62 -31.65 22.01
CA ALA A 194 11.22 -30.35 21.50
C ALA A 194 9.95 -29.84 22.21
N HIS A 195 8.84 -30.60 22.16
CA HIS A 195 7.60 -30.24 22.86
C HIS A 195 7.79 -30.04 24.37
N ARG A 196 8.63 -30.86 25.03
CA ARG A 196 8.98 -30.67 26.45
C ARG A 196 9.75 -29.37 26.69
N TRP A 197 10.65 -28.98 25.78
CA TRP A 197 11.38 -27.72 25.90
C TRP A 197 10.48 -26.51 25.70
N ILE A 198 9.59 -26.55 24.70
CA ILE A 198 8.61 -25.50 24.40
C ILE A 198 7.70 -25.29 25.62
N ARG A 199 7.03 -26.34 26.10
CA ARG A 199 6.15 -26.25 27.30
C ARG A 199 6.92 -25.79 28.55
N GLY A 200 8.13 -26.28 28.77
CA GLY A 200 8.99 -25.88 29.89
C GLY A 200 9.50 -24.43 29.81
N ARG A 201 9.34 -23.73 28.68
CA ARG A 201 9.70 -22.32 28.49
C ARG A 201 8.56 -21.50 27.87
N SER A 202 7.32 -21.95 28.00
CA SER A 202 6.18 -21.46 27.22
C SER A 202 5.98 -19.94 27.28
N VAL A 203 6.16 -19.32 28.44
CA VAL A 203 6.13 -17.85 28.63
C VAL A 203 7.15 -17.13 27.76
N ARG A 204 8.39 -17.64 27.68
CA ARG A 204 9.45 -17.03 26.85
C ARG A 204 9.23 -17.34 25.38
N PHE A 205 8.91 -18.59 25.04
CA PHE A 205 8.65 -18.99 23.66
C PHE A 205 7.50 -18.18 23.05
N CYS A 206 6.36 -18.05 23.74
CA CYS A 206 5.23 -17.24 23.27
C CYS A 206 5.60 -15.77 23.09
N ARG A 207 6.36 -15.18 24.02
CA ARG A 207 6.86 -13.81 23.87
C ARG A 207 7.74 -13.67 22.62
N ASP A 208 8.67 -14.60 22.42
CA ASP A 208 9.67 -14.52 21.37
C ASP A 208 9.03 -14.71 19.97
N VAL A 209 8.03 -15.61 19.82
CA VAL A 209 7.26 -15.72 18.55
C VAL A 209 6.30 -14.55 18.30
N LEU A 210 5.70 -13.97 19.35
CA LEU A 210 4.81 -12.81 19.20
C LEU A 210 5.59 -11.56 18.78
N ALA A 211 6.76 -11.33 19.36
CA ALA A 211 7.64 -10.23 18.96
C ALA A 211 8.09 -10.37 17.50
N ALA A 212 8.48 -11.59 17.07
CA ALA A 212 8.83 -11.87 15.67
C ALA A 212 7.63 -11.65 14.72
N ARG A 213 6.41 -12.04 15.13
CA ARG A 213 5.19 -11.78 14.34
C ARG A 213 4.85 -10.30 14.23
N GLN A 214 5.02 -9.52 15.29
CA GLN A 214 4.73 -8.08 15.25
C GLN A 214 5.63 -7.36 14.24
N LEU A 215 6.92 -7.71 14.20
CA LEU A 215 7.86 -7.19 13.20
C LEU A 215 7.49 -7.62 11.76
N GLU A 216 7.06 -8.87 11.55
CA GLU A 216 6.57 -9.33 10.23
C GLU A 216 5.29 -8.57 9.80
N ARG A 217 4.33 -8.32 10.72
CA ARG A 217 3.08 -7.57 10.46
C ARG A 217 3.39 -6.12 10.08
N ILE A 218 4.24 -5.41 10.84
CA ILE A 218 4.65 -4.03 10.52
C ILE A 218 5.30 -3.92 9.13
N ALA A 219 6.10 -4.91 8.73
CA ALA A 219 6.80 -4.90 7.45
C ALA A 219 5.96 -5.34 6.22
N HIS A 220 4.82 -5.99 6.42
CA HIS A 220 4.06 -6.65 5.34
C HIS A 220 2.54 -6.45 5.37
N GLY A 221 1.99 -5.74 6.35
CA GLY A 221 0.55 -5.51 6.52
C GLY A 221 0.07 -5.84 7.93
N ASP A 222 -0.33 -4.82 8.67
CA ASP A 222 -0.93 -4.91 10.02
C ASP A 222 -2.39 -5.37 10.00
N THR A 223 -3.10 -5.07 8.91
CA THR A 223 -4.50 -5.43 8.66
C THR A 223 -4.65 -6.54 7.62
N PRO A 224 -5.59 -7.49 7.78
CA PRO A 224 -5.92 -8.47 6.76
C PRO A 224 -6.63 -7.86 5.54
N PHE A 225 -7.17 -6.65 5.66
CA PHE A 225 -8.05 -6.02 4.67
C PHE A 225 -7.31 -5.17 3.62
N LEU A 226 -6.17 -5.68 3.14
CA LEU A 226 -5.39 -5.08 2.04
C LEU A 226 -5.94 -5.52 0.68
N LEU A 227 -5.93 -4.62 -0.32
CA LEU A 227 -6.30 -4.99 -1.69
C LEU A 227 -5.25 -5.87 -2.39
N GLU A 228 -3.97 -5.76 -2.01
CA GLU A 228 -2.88 -6.61 -2.50
C GLU A 228 -2.17 -7.35 -1.34
N PRO A 229 -2.81 -8.37 -0.76
CA PRO A 229 -2.33 -8.97 0.48
C PRO A 229 -1.08 -9.85 0.29
N ASN A 230 -0.19 -9.85 1.29
CA ASN A 230 0.85 -10.86 1.41
C ASN A 230 0.30 -12.14 2.06
N LEU A 231 0.01 -13.15 1.22
CA LEU A 231 -0.62 -14.43 1.59
C LEU A 231 0.12 -15.19 2.71
N LYS A 232 1.40 -14.90 2.93
CA LYS A 232 2.21 -15.55 3.97
C LYS A 232 2.32 -14.73 5.24
N ARG A 233 2.76 -13.48 5.15
CA ARG A 233 3.30 -12.68 6.27
C ARG A 233 2.39 -11.56 6.77
N ALA A 234 1.40 -11.12 5.99
CA ALA A 234 0.44 -10.12 6.47
C ALA A 234 -0.45 -10.71 7.58
N SER A 235 -1.09 -9.83 8.34
CA SER A 235 -2.19 -10.18 9.25
C SER A 235 -3.26 -11.00 8.53
N GLY A 236 -3.76 -12.08 9.14
CA GLY A 236 -4.67 -13.04 8.51
C GLY A 236 -4.05 -13.96 7.46
N GLY A 237 -2.74 -13.87 7.21
CA GLY A 237 -1.99 -14.78 6.32
C GLY A 237 -1.59 -16.10 6.97
N LEU A 238 -0.87 -16.95 6.23
CA LEU A 238 -0.46 -18.28 6.70
C LEU A 238 0.35 -18.24 8.02
N ARG A 239 1.11 -17.19 8.27
CA ARG A 239 1.92 -17.03 9.50
C ARG A 239 1.09 -16.81 10.77
N ASP A 240 -0.17 -16.39 10.67
CA ASP A 240 -1.10 -16.29 11.80
C ASP A 240 -1.66 -17.67 12.17
N SER A 241 -2.04 -18.47 11.17
CA SER A 241 -2.31 -19.91 11.35
C SER A 241 -1.12 -20.63 12.02
N HIS A 242 0.11 -20.32 11.62
CA HIS A 242 1.31 -20.88 12.26
C HIS A 242 1.49 -20.38 13.70
N LEU A 243 1.26 -19.08 13.97
CA LEU A 243 1.30 -18.53 15.34
C LEU A 243 0.30 -19.24 16.25
N LEU A 244 -0.93 -19.49 15.78
CA LEU A 244 -1.95 -20.23 16.51
C LEU A 244 -1.44 -21.63 16.89
N ARG A 245 -0.89 -22.39 15.93
CA ARG A 245 -0.25 -23.71 16.20
C ARG A 245 0.87 -23.61 17.23
N TRP A 246 1.75 -22.63 17.14
CA TRP A 246 2.90 -22.51 18.05
C TRP A 246 2.48 -22.16 19.49
N VAL A 247 1.50 -21.26 19.64
CA VAL A 247 0.92 -20.94 20.96
C VAL A 247 0.14 -22.13 21.52
N ALA A 248 -0.60 -22.86 20.67
CA ALA A 248 -1.27 -24.11 21.04
C ALA A 248 -0.26 -25.17 21.54
N ALA A 249 0.86 -25.38 20.84
CA ALA A 249 1.92 -26.30 21.26
C ALA A 249 2.52 -25.94 22.64
N ALA A 250 2.62 -24.63 22.92
CA ALA A 250 3.20 -24.11 24.15
C ALA A 250 2.24 -24.07 25.35
N ALA A 251 0.96 -23.80 25.12
CA ALA A 251 -0.07 -23.64 26.15
C ALA A 251 -0.92 -24.90 26.35
N CYS A 252 -1.39 -25.50 25.26
CA CYS A 252 -2.28 -26.66 25.24
C CYS A 252 -1.51 -27.99 25.10
N GLY A 253 -0.35 -27.97 24.43
CA GLY A 253 0.51 -29.13 24.21
C GLY A 253 0.28 -29.87 22.89
N THR A 254 -0.69 -29.43 22.08
CA THR A 254 -1.04 -29.96 20.75
C THR A 254 -1.02 -28.87 19.69
N THR A 255 -0.95 -29.26 18.42
CA THR A 255 -1.05 -28.39 17.23
C THR A 255 -2.23 -28.77 16.32
N ASP A 256 -2.99 -29.80 16.69
CA ASP A 256 -4.13 -30.33 15.96
C ASP A 256 -5.41 -29.52 16.25
N PRO A 257 -6.07 -28.91 15.24
CA PRO A 257 -7.33 -28.20 15.42
C PRO A 257 -8.41 -29.05 16.10
N ASP A 258 -8.50 -30.34 15.78
CA ASP A 258 -9.57 -31.22 16.29
C ASP A 258 -9.31 -31.64 17.74
N GLU A 259 -8.04 -31.75 18.16
CA GLU A 259 -7.68 -31.89 19.57
C GLU A 259 -7.93 -30.61 20.37
N LEU A 260 -7.73 -29.43 19.79
CA LEU A 260 -8.02 -28.15 20.46
C LEU A 260 -9.52 -27.96 20.73
N VAL A 261 -10.40 -28.45 19.86
CA VAL A 261 -11.85 -28.51 20.12
C VAL A 261 -12.17 -29.49 21.24
N ARG A 262 -11.55 -30.68 21.26
CA ARG A 262 -11.77 -31.70 22.32
C ARG A 262 -11.36 -31.28 23.73
N ILE A 263 -10.60 -30.19 23.88
CA ILE A 263 -10.15 -29.64 25.19
C ILE A 263 -10.71 -28.24 25.48
N ASP A 264 -11.76 -27.81 24.75
CA ASP A 264 -12.41 -26.50 24.89
C ASP A 264 -11.46 -25.28 24.72
N ALA A 265 -10.38 -25.46 23.94
CA ALA A 265 -9.46 -24.39 23.57
C ALA A 265 -9.89 -23.67 22.27
N LEU A 266 -10.69 -24.33 21.43
CA LEU A 266 -11.36 -23.79 20.24
C LEU A 266 -12.82 -24.26 20.19
N THR A 267 -13.71 -23.48 19.59
CA THR A 267 -15.04 -23.98 19.21
C THR A 267 -14.99 -24.73 17.87
N ALA A 268 -16.03 -25.50 17.56
CA ALA A 268 -16.15 -26.13 16.23
C ALA A 268 -16.19 -25.09 15.10
N ALA A 269 -16.83 -23.93 15.32
CA ALA A 269 -16.85 -22.83 14.35
C ALA A 269 -15.45 -22.22 14.14
N ASP A 270 -14.68 -22.00 15.21
CA ASP A 270 -13.29 -21.53 15.11
C ASP A 270 -12.41 -22.51 14.31
N ARG A 271 -12.63 -23.82 14.50
CA ARG A 271 -11.96 -24.90 13.76
C ARG A 271 -12.30 -24.80 12.28
N ASP A 272 -13.58 -24.66 11.94
CA ASP A 272 -14.06 -24.58 10.56
C ASP A 272 -13.56 -23.32 9.84
N ASP A 273 -13.64 -22.15 10.48
CA ASP A 273 -13.10 -20.88 9.95
C ASP A 273 -11.58 -20.97 9.72
N TRP A 274 -10.82 -21.55 10.66
CA TRP A 274 -9.38 -21.75 10.50
C TRP A 274 -9.06 -22.66 9.31
N ILE A 275 -9.78 -23.78 9.16
CA ILE A 275 -9.59 -24.70 8.03
C ILE A 275 -9.90 -24.01 6.70
N ALA A 276 -11.02 -23.30 6.61
CA ALA A 276 -11.47 -22.63 5.39
C ALA A 276 -10.56 -21.46 4.96
N ALA A 277 -9.96 -20.76 5.92
CA ALA A 277 -9.00 -19.70 5.66
C ALA A 277 -7.64 -20.25 5.17
N VAL A 278 -7.11 -21.31 5.81
CA VAL A 278 -5.87 -21.96 5.36
C VAL A 278 -6.02 -22.56 3.98
N ASP A 279 -7.18 -23.12 3.65
CA ASP A 279 -7.47 -23.66 2.32
C ASP A 279 -7.46 -22.57 1.24
N ALA A 280 -8.18 -21.47 1.46
CA ALA A 280 -8.20 -20.32 0.54
C ALA A 280 -6.80 -19.69 0.35
N LEU A 281 -6.03 -19.54 1.44
CA LEU A 281 -4.66 -19.01 1.38
C LEU A 281 -3.71 -19.93 0.59
N LEU A 282 -3.83 -21.25 0.74
CA LEU A 282 -3.02 -22.21 0.01
C LEU A 282 -3.41 -22.30 -1.46
N ASP A 283 -4.71 -22.21 -1.78
CA ASP A 283 -5.18 -22.27 -3.17
C ASP A 283 -4.66 -21.09 -4.00
N VAL A 284 -4.94 -19.86 -3.55
CA VAL A 284 -4.46 -18.63 -4.22
C VAL A 284 -2.94 -18.65 -4.36
N ARG A 285 -2.22 -19.08 -3.31
CA ARG A 285 -0.74 -19.16 -3.35
C ARG A 285 -0.25 -20.24 -4.31
N CYS A 286 -0.93 -21.38 -4.43
CA CYS A 286 -0.60 -22.40 -5.42
C CYS A 286 -0.85 -21.90 -6.84
N GLY A 287 -1.97 -21.22 -7.10
CA GLY A 287 -2.24 -20.58 -8.39
C GLY A 287 -1.17 -19.56 -8.78
N LEU A 288 -0.87 -18.63 -7.86
CA LEU A 288 0.17 -17.61 -8.02
C LEU A 288 1.54 -18.21 -8.34
N HIS A 289 1.92 -19.28 -7.64
CA HIS A 289 3.16 -20.02 -7.89
C HIS A 289 3.16 -20.71 -9.28
N LEU A 290 2.04 -21.29 -9.70
CA LEU A 290 1.92 -22.02 -10.98
C LEU A 290 1.88 -21.09 -12.19
N ALA A 291 1.32 -19.88 -12.05
CA ALA A 291 1.29 -18.84 -13.07
C ALA A 291 2.65 -18.14 -13.19
N ALA A 292 3.23 -17.68 -12.06
CA ALA A 292 4.50 -16.96 -12.06
C ALA A 292 5.73 -17.86 -12.34
N GLY A 293 5.59 -19.19 -12.24
CA GLY A 293 6.68 -20.16 -12.42
C GLY A 293 7.79 -20.07 -11.35
N ARG A 294 7.52 -19.38 -10.24
CA ARG A 294 8.44 -19.14 -9.11
C ARG A 294 7.64 -18.90 -7.82
N GLY A 295 8.32 -18.96 -6.67
CA GLY A 295 7.72 -18.57 -5.40
C GLY A 295 7.42 -17.06 -5.35
N ARG A 296 6.16 -16.70 -5.06
CA ARG A 296 5.67 -15.32 -4.89
C ARG A 296 4.56 -15.34 -3.84
N ASP A 297 4.61 -14.39 -2.91
CA ASP A 297 3.70 -14.36 -1.75
C ASP A 297 2.76 -13.12 -1.72
N VAL A 298 2.88 -12.20 -2.69
CA VAL A 298 2.02 -11.00 -2.82
C VAL A 298 1.07 -11.20 -3.99
N PHE A 299 -0.24 -11.07 -3.74
CA PHE A 299 -1.31 -11.28 -4.71
C PHE A 299 -1.78 -9.93 -5.29
N THR A 300 -1.17 -9.50 -6.40
CA THR A 300 -1.43 -8.17 -6.97
C THR A 300 -2.70 -8.13 -7.82
N ARG A 301 -3.20 -6.94 -8.13
CA ARG A 301 -4.38 -6.68 -8.97
C ARG A 301 -4.30 -7.38 -10.34
N THR A 302 -3.12 -7.46 -10.94
CA THR A 302 -2.87 -8.26 -12.16
C THR A 302 -3.08 -9.75 -11.89
N ASP A 303 -2.44 -10.32 -10.87
CA ASP A 303 -2.62 -11.74 -10.51
C ASP A 303 -4.09 -12.06 -10.21
N GLN A 304 -4.84 -11.11 -9.64
CA GLN A 304 -6.29 -11.25 -9.38
C GLN A 304 -7.09 -11.35 -10.69
N LEU A 305 -6.83 -10.48 -11.67
CA LEU A 305 -7.46 -10.56 -12.99
C LEU A 305 -7.06 -11.80 -13.79
N ASP A 306 -5.86 -12.34 -13.57
CA ASP A 306 -5.36 -13.52 -14.30
C ASP A 306 -5.83 -14.85 -13.69
N LEU A 307 -6.08 -14.91 -12.37
CA LEU A 307 -6.35 -16.15 -11.64
C LEU A 307 -7.81 -16.36 -11.23
N ILE A 308 -8.67 -15.34 -11.29
CA ILE A 308 -10.06 -15.39 -10.81
C ILE A 308 -11.10 -15.59 -11.93
N PRO A 309 -11.11 -14.81 -13.04
CA PRO A 309 -12.15 -14.90 -14.05
C PRO A 309 -12.06 -16.18 -14.88
N GLY A 310 -13.21 -16.65 -15.38
CA GLY A 310 -13.21 -17.68 -16.42
C GLY A 310 -12.67 -17.14 -17.76
N PRO A 311 -12.11 -17.98 -18.66
CA PRO A 311 -11.57 -17.55 -19.96
C PRO A 311 -12.54 -16.79 -20.88
N GLU A 312 -13.84 -16.83 -20.58
CA GLU A 312 -14.93 -16.21 -21.33
C GLU A 312 -15.35 -14.83 -20.77
N GLU A 313 -14.95 -14.49 -19.53
CA GLU A 313 -15.36 -13.27 -18.84
C GLU A 313 -14.43 -12.10 -19.17
N ARG A 314 -14.98 -10.96 -19.62
CA ARG A 314 -14.19 -9.78 -20.01
C ARG A 314 -14.85 -8.49 -19.55
N GLY A 315 -14.04 -7.49 -19.22
CA GLY A 315 -14.53 -6.14 -18.88
C GLY A 315 -15.12 -6.05 -17.47
N ALA A 316 -16.30 -5.44 -17.35
CA ALA A 316 -16.92 -5.15 -16.05
C ALA A 316 -17.26 -6.42 -15.25
N ASP A 317 -17.70 -7.48 -15.93
CA ASP A 317 -18.09 -8.75 -15.29
C ASP A 317 -16.89 -9.44 -14.62
N ALA A 318 -15.72 -9.41 -15.27
CA ALA A 318 -14.48 -9.93 -14.70
C ALA A 318 -14.02 -9.15 -13.45
N ARG A 319 -14.15 -7.81 -13.45
CA ARG A 319 -13.85 -7.01 -12.23
C ARG A 319 -14.80 -7.36 -11.09
N ARG A 320 -16.08 -7.53 -11.39
CA ARG A 320 -17.08 -7.93 -10.39
C ARG A 320 -16.79 -9.32 -9.82
N ALA A 321 -16.39 -10.28 -10.66
CA ALA A 321 -15.95 -11.60 -10.20
C ALA A 321 -14.73 -11.50 -9.26
N VAL A 322 -13.76 -10.64 -9.57
CA VAL A 322 -12.63 -10.33 -8.68
C VAL A 322 -13.10 -9.71 -7.36
N GLU A 323 -14.01 -8.73 -7.38
CA GLU A 323 -14.53 -8.09 -6.16
C GLU A 323 -15.34 -9.06 -5.27
N GLU A 324 -16.16 -9.92 -5.87
CA GLU A 324 -16.92 -10.95 -5.14
C GLU A 324 -15.99 -12.05 -4.60
N PHE A 325 -14.95 -12.47 -5.34
CA PHE A 325 -13.92 -13.38 -4.85
C PHE A 325 -13.13 -12.76 -3.69
N MET A 326 -12.62 -11.55 -3.86
CA MET A 326 -11.77 -10.88 -2.87
C MET A 326 -12.55 -10.58 -1.59
N ARG A 327 -13.83 -10.18 -1.67
CA ARG A 327 -14.68 -10.05 -0.48
C ARG A 327 -14.77 -11.36 0.31
N ASN A 328 -15.00 -12.48 -0.38
CA ASN A 328 -15.05 -13.80 0.25
C ASN A 328 -13.69 -14.24 0.84
N PHE A 329 -12.59 -13.98 0.12
CA PHE A 329 -11.23 -14.28 0.56
C PHE A 329 -10.85 -13.46 1.82
N LEU A 330 -11.02 -12.14 1.77
CA LEU A 330 -10.71 -11.22 2.87
C LEU A 330 -11.61 -11.45 4.10
N THR A 331 -12.86 -11.89 3.90
CA THR A 331 -13.72 -12.33 5.00
C THR A 331 -13.12 -13.53 5.75
N ARG A 332 -12.57 -14.52 5.03
CA ARG A 332 -11.94 -15.70 5.64
C ARG A 332 -10.63 -15.37 6.34
N THR A 333 -9.75 -14.58 5.71
CA THR A 333 -8.47 -14.17 6.34
C THR A 333 -8.69 -13.23 7.53
N GLY A 334 -9.70 -12.36 7.47
CA GLY A 334 -10.12 -11.51 8.58
C GLY A 334 -10.57 -12.32 9.80
N ARG A 335 -11.38 -13.37 9.61
CA ARG A 335 -11.75 -14.31 10.69
C ARG A 335 -10.54 -15.05 11.26
N LEU A 336 -9.58 -15.46 10.42
CA LEU A 336 -8.34 -16.09 10.89
C LEU A 336 -7.49 -15.13 11.74
N ALA A 337 -7.39 -13.85 11.36
CA ALA A 337 -6.71 -12.84 12.16
C ALA A 337 -7.38 -12.65 13.53
N GLU A 338 -8.70 -12.45 13.56
CA GLU A 338 -9.46 -12.31 14.81
C GLU A 338 -9.35 -13.56 15.70
N LEU A 339 -9.49 -14.75 15.12
CA LEU A 339 -9.32 -16.01 15.84
C LEU A 339 -7.92 -16.11 16.45
N THR A 340 -6.88 -15.77 15.69
CA THR A 340 -5.49 -15.82 16.16
C THR A 340 -5.29 -14.88 17.35
N ASP A 341 -5.73 -13.62 17.25
CA ASP A 341 -5.60 -12.64 18.32
C ASP A 341 -6.43 -13.01 19.57
N ARG A 342 -7.66 -13.55 19.41
CA ARG A 342 -8.47 -14.09 20.53
C ARG A 342 -7.79 -15.28 21.20
N PHE A 343 -7.34 -16.26 20.42
CA PHE A 343 -6.69 -17.48 20.91
C PHE A 343 -5.39 -17.16 21.67
N VAL A 344 -4.55 -16.29 21.09
CA VAL A 344 -3.33 -15.77 21.74
C VAL A 344 -3.68 -15.06 23.05
N SER A 345 -4.68 -14.17 23.04
CA SER A 345 -5.07 -13.39 24.23
C SER A 345 -5.52 -14.26 25.40
N ARG A 346 -6.28 -15.33 25.12
CA ARG A 346 -6.80 -16.33 26.07
C ARG A 346 -5.69 -17.27 26.57
N HIS A 347 -4.91 -17.85 25.67
CA HIS A 347 -4.00 -18.96 26.01
C HIS A 347 -2.53 -18.56 26.26
N ARG A 348 -2.08 -17.34 25.92
CA ARG A 348 -0.68 -16.92 26.13
C ARG A 348 -0.26 -17.06 27.61
N PRO A 349 0.77 -17.88 27.94
CA PRO A 349 1.20 -18.05 29.33
C PRO A 349 1.79 -16.76 29.90
N ARG A 350 1.07 -16.14 30.85
CA ARG A 350 1.47 -14.87 31.48
C ARG A 350 2.28 -15.09 32.77
N ARG A 351 3.22 -14.19 33.07
CA ARG A 351 3.96 -14.17 34.35
C ARG A 351 3.01 -14.01 35.54
N TRP A 352 3.39 -14.55 36.70
CA TRP A 352 2.57 -14.48 37.93
C TRP A 352 2.24 -13.03 38.34
N GLN A 353 3.16 -12.09 38.12
CA GLN A 353 2.95 -10.65 38.35
C GLN A 353 1.80 -10.09 37.49
N THR A 354 1.66 -10.53 36.24
CA THR A 354 0.56 -10.14 35.35
C THR A 354 -0.77 -10.74 35.80
N ARG A 355 -0.76 -11.96 36.37
CA ARG A 355 -1.95 -12.57 37.01
C ARG A 355 -2.36 -11.77 38.25
N LEU A 356 -1.40 -11.33 39.07
CA LEU A 356 -1.66 -10.48 40.24
C LEU A 356 -2.23 -9.11 39.83
N LYS A 357 -1.69 -8.48 38.78
CA LYS A 357 -2.27 -7.24 38.21
C LYS A 357 -3.70 -7.43 37.68
N ARG A 358 -4.05 -8.61 37.13
CA ARG A 358 -5.43 -8.94 36.70
C ARG A 358 -6.36 -9.26 37.89
N ALA A 359 -5.83 -9.77 39.01
CA ALA A 359 -6.57 -9.89 40.27
C ALA A 359 -6.82 -8.53 40.94
N LEU A 360 -5.99 -7.52 40.65
CA LEU A 360 -6.13 -6.13 41.07
C LEU A 360 -6.98 -5.28 40.09
N ARG A 361 -7.87 -5.91 39.31
CA ARG A 361 -8.89 -5.22 38.50
C ARG A 361 -9.65 -4.23 39.37
N ARG A 362 -9.81 -2.99 38.90
CA ARG A 362 -10.52 -1.94 39.64
C ARG A 362 -11.95 -1.81 39.10
N PRO A 363 -12.97 -1.63 39.95
CA PRO A 363 -14.30 -1.27 39.48
C PRO A 363 -14.25 0.09 38.79
N VAL A 364 -14.87 0.19 37.61
CA VAL A 364 -15.04 1.46 36.89
C VAL A 364 -16.05 2.30 37.66
N ARG A 365 -15.62 3.48 38.14
CA ARG A 365 -16.53 4.40 38.84
C ARG A 365 -17.49 5.04 37.83
N GLY A 366 -18.78 4.99 38.13
CA GLY A 366 -19.83 5.58 37.29
C GLY A 366 -20.47 4.63 36.27
N ALA A 367 -20.01 3.38 36.16
CA ALA A 367 -20.63 2.37 35.31
C ALA A 367 -21.69 1.55 36.07
N GLU A 368 -22.89 1.38 35.51
CA GLU A 368 -23.98 0.63 36.14
C GLU A 368 -23.68 -0.87 36.30
N GLU A 369 -22.97 -1.46 35.32
CA GLU A 369 -22.80 -2.91 35.19
C GLU A 369 -21.73 -3.55 36.11
N GLN A 370 -21.24 -2.85 37.13
CA GLN A 370 -20.10 -3.31 37.97
C GLN A 370 -18.84 -3.66 37.13
N LEU A 371 -18.64 -2.94 36.02
CA LEU A 371 -17.52 -3.13 35.08
C LEU A 371 -16.16 -3.14 35.79
N THR A 372 -15.29 -4.07 35.39
CA THR A 372 -13.96 -4.22 35.97
C THR A 372 -12.85 -3.93 34.96
N ALA A 373 -12.15 -2.80 35.14
CA ALA A 373 -11.02 -2.42 34.31
C ALA A 373 -9.76 -3.19 34.72
N GLY A 374 -9.19 -3.91 33.76
CA GLY A 374 -7.83 -4.43 33.78
C GLY A 374 -6.93 -3.56 32.88
N PRO A 375 -5.63 -3.88 32.75
CA PRO A 375 -4.79 -3.23 31.74
C PRO A 375 -5.41 -3.45 30.35
N ASN A 376 -5.80 -2.36 29.70
CA ASN A 376 -6.39 -2.24 28.37
C ASN A 376 -7.64 -3.11 28.10
N THR A 377 -8.31 -3.62 29.15
CA THR A 377 -9.48 -4.53 28.99
C THR A 377 -10.59 -4.30 30.00
N LEU A 378 -11.82 -4.08 29.50
CA LEU A 378 -13.07 -4.08 30.24
C LEU A 378 -13.63 -5.50 30.33
N ASP A 379 -14.11 -5.90 31.51
CA ASP A 379 -14.54 -7.28 31.77
C ASP A 379 -15.67 -7.31 32.80
N LEU A 380 -16.52 -8.33 32.69
CA LEU A 380 -17.68 -8.58 33.55
C LEU A 380 -17.62 -10.01 34.10
N PRO A 381 -18.28 -10.30 35.25
CA PRO A 381 -18.49 -11.67 35.71
C PRO A 381 -19.09 -12.55 34.60
N GLU A 382 -18.54 -13.75 34.37
CA GLU A 382 -18.89 -14.60 33.23
C GLU A 382 -20.38 -14.99 33.19
N ASP A 383 -21.01 -15.12 34.36
CA ASP A 383 -22.44 -15.36 34.54
C ASP A 383 -23.33 -14.21 34.05
N ARG A 384 -22.81 -12.97 34.01
CA ARG A 384 -23.53 -11.78 33.55
C ARG A 384 -23.29 -11.45 32.08
N GLN A 385 -22.19 -11.90 31.49
CA GLN A 385 -21.82 -11.54 30.10
C GLN A 385 -22.95 -11.80 29.09
N PRO A 386 -23.66 -12.96 29.08
CA PRO A 386 -24.73 -13.21 28.11
C PRO A 386 -25.94 -12.29 28.27
N ALA A 387 -26.30 -11.95 29.52
CA ALA A 387 -27.45 -11.09 29.80
C ALA A 387 -27.19 -9.63 29.39
N VAL A 388 -25.94 -9.17 29.54
CA VAL A 388 -25.51 -7.82 29.16
C VAL A 388 -25.32 -7.70 27.65
N ALA A 389 -24.74 -8.72 27.01
CA ALA A 389 -24.59 -8.78 25.55
C ALA A 389 -25.93 -8.84 24.79
N ALA A 390 -26.96 -9.44 25.40
CA ALA A 390 -28.32 -9.49 24.83
C ALA A 390 -29.02 -8.12 24.77
N ASP A 391 -28.54 -7.12 25.50
CA ASP A 391 -29.09 -5.76 25.55
C ASP A 391 -28.18 -4.79 24.76
N PRO A 392 -28.64 -4.23 23.63
CA PRO A 392 -27.83 -3.32 22.82
C PRO A 392 -27.45 -2.04 23.58
N ALA A 393 -28.30 -1.52 24.48
CA ALA A 393 -28.02 -0.28 25.20
C ALA A 393 -26.88 -0.47 26.19
N ARG A 394 -26.93 -1.56 26.98
CA ARG A 394 -25.84 -1.91 27.90
C ARG A 394 -24.55 -2.20 27.16
N THR A 395 -24.64 -2.90 26.02
CA THR A 395 -23.49 -3.18 25.17
C THR A 395 -22.83 -1.88 24.70
N LEU A 396 -23.59 -0.91 24.18
CA LEU A 396 -23.04 0.39 23.79
C LEU A 396 -22.48 1.20 24.96
N SER A 397 -23.10 1.14 26.14
CA SER A 397 -22.56 1.79 27.34
C SER A 397 -21.15 1.26 27.69
N ILE A 398 -20.90 -0.05 27.52
CA ILE A 398 -19.54 -0.63 27.68
C ILE A 398 -18.58 -0.05 26.63
N PHE A 399 -19.00 0.09 25.37
CA PHE A 399 -18.17 0.70 24.33
C PHE A 399 -17.99 2.22 24.50
N GLY A 400 -18.94 2.93 25.12
CA GLY A 400 -18.77 4.31 25.56
C GLY A 400 -17.67 4.43 26.62
N VAL A 401 -17.67 3.54 27.62
CA VAL A 401 -16.55 3.43 28.58
C VAL A 401 -15.24 3.06 27.86
N ALA A 402 -15.27 2.20 26.84
CA ALA A 402 -14.08 1.86 26.06
C ALA A 402 -13.53 3.08 25.30
N ALA A 403 -14.39 3.88 24.67
CA ALA A 403 -14.02 5.09 23.94
C ALA A 403 -13.50 6.23 24.85
N GLN A 404 -13.88 6.24 26.13
CA GLN A 404 -13.35 7.16 27.14
C GLN A 404 -12.02 6.68 27.77
N THR A 405 -11.83 5.37 27.92
CA THR A 405 -10.72 4.79 28.73
C THR A 405 -9.63 4.09 27.91
N GLY A 406 -9.83 3.90 26.61
CA GLY A 406 -8.92 3.13 25.75
C GLY A 406 -8.89 1.63 26.06
N SER A 407 -9.78 1.13 26.92
CA SER A 407 -9.85 -0.28 27.31
C SER A 407 -10.99 -0.98 26.56
N LEU A 408 -10.67 -1.96 25.72
CA LEU A 408 -11.66 -2.68 24.90
C LEU A 408 -12.31 -3.84 25.67
N PRO A 409 -13.48 -4.37 25.23
CA PRO A 409 -14.06 -5.58 25.82
C PRO A 409 -13.08 -6.76 25.88
N SER A 410 -13.17 -7.58 26.93
CA SER A 410 -12.39 -8.82 27.04
C SER A 410 -12.80 -9.82 25.95
N PRO A 411 -11.92 -10.78 25.55
CA PRO A 411 -12.27 -11.76 24.52
C PRO A 411 -13.55 -12.54 24.80
N ASN A 412 -13.83 -12.90 26.06
CA ASN A 412 -15.04 -13.63 26.44
C ASN A 412 -16.29 -12.74 26.27
N LEU A 413 -16.23 -11.48 26.71
CA LEU A 413 -17.32 -10.52 26.56
C LEU A 413 -17.55 -10.15 25.08
N ALA A 414 -16.49 -10.01 24.30
CA ALA A 414 -16.54 -9.79 22.86
C ALA A 414 -17.22 -10.94 22.11
N ASP A 415 -16.90 -12.20 22.45
CA ASP A 415 -17.57 -13.37 21.91
C ASP A 415 -19.07 -13.41 22.31
N ALA A 416 -19.40 -13.10 23.57
CA ALA A 416 -20.80 -13.01 24.02
C ALA A 416 -21.59 -11.93 23.24
N ILE A 417 -20.98 -10.77 22.96
CA ILE A 417 -21.58 -9.70 22.12
C ILE A 417 -21.79 -10.21 20.69
N ARG A 418 -20.76 -10.80 20.07
CA ARG A 418 -20.82 -11.35 18.70
C ARG A 418 -21.93 -12.40 18.54
N GLU A 419 -22.15 -13.24 19.55
CA GLU A 419 -23.24 -14.23 19.56
C GLU A 419 -24.64 -13.64 19.81
N ALA A 420 -24.72 -12.46 20.44
CA ALA A 420 -25.98 -11.81 20.78
C ALA A 420 -26.50 -10.88 19.67
N VAL A 421 -25.61 -10.19 18.95
CA VAL A 421 -25.97 -9.22 17.88
C VAL A 421 -27.00 -9.77 16.86
N PRO A 422 -26.91 -11.02 16.35
CA PRO A 422 -27.91 -11.55 15.42
C PRO A 422 -29.33 -11.72 16.00
N ARG A 423 -29.50 -11.54 17.32
CA ARG A 423 -30.78 -11.65 18.05
C ARG A 423 -31.31 -10.29 18.52
N TRP A 424 -30.60 -9.19 18.24
CA TRP A 424 -31.04 -7.83 18.56
C TRP A 424 -32.26 -7.41 17.71
N PRO A 425 -33.10 -6.48 18.19
CA PRO A 425 -34.29 -6.02 17.45
C PRO A 425 -33.91 -5.36 16.12
N ALA A 426 -34.80 -5.39 15.11
CA ALA A 426 -34.51 -4.80 13.80
C ALA A 426 -34.44 -3.26 13.82
N GLU A 427 -35.27 -2.62 14.65
CA GLU A 427 -35.28 -1.18 14.90
C GLU A 427 -34.27 -0.81 16.00
N VAL A 428 -33.67 0.39 15.91
CA VAL A 428 -32.77 0.93 16.95
C VAL A 428 -33.60 1.71 17.97
N PRO A 429 -33.66 1.30 19.25
CA PRO A 429 -34.36 2.07 20.27
C PRO A 429 -33.71 3.45 20.49
N PRO A 430 -34.47 4.51 20.80
CA PRO A 430 -33.91 5.86 21.00
C PRO A 430 -32.80 5.94 22.06
N ALA A 431 -32.87 5.12 23.12
CA ALA A 431 -31.82 5.02 24.13
C ALA A 431 -30.50 4.46 23.55
N VAL A 432 -30.57 3.51 22.61
CA VAL A 432 -29.42 2.93 21.93
C VAL A 432 -28.79 3.94 20.96
N ALA A 433 -29.62 4.72 20.25
CA ALA A 433 -29.13 5.80 19.39
C ALA A 433 -28.42 6.90 20.21
N ALA A 434 -28.93 7.26 21.39
CA ALA A 434 -28.31 8.23 22.29
C ALA A 434 -26.95 7.74 22.86
N GLU A 435 -26.87 6.47 23.28
CA GLU A 435 -25.60 5.85 23.70
C GLU A 435 -24.58 5.81 22.55
N PHE A 436 -25.03 5.55 21.31
CA PHE A 436 -24.16 5.57 20.14
C PHE A 436 -23.62 6.97 19.83
N ASP A 437 -24.47 7.99 19.86
CA ASP A 437 -24.07 9.40 19.64
C ASP A 437 -23.06 9.87 20.70
N ALA A 438 -23.30 9.53 21.97
CA ALA A 438 -22.39 9.79 23.08
C ALA A 438 -21.03 9.07 22.92
N LEU A 439 -21.05 7.81 22.43
CA LEU A 439 -19.84 7.06 22.09
C LEU A 439 -19.05 7.75 20.99
N LEU A 440 -19.69 8.16 19.88
CA LEU A 440 -19.02 8.81 18.74
C LEU A 440 -18.39 10.16 19.11
N ALA A 441 -18.88 10.81 20.17
CA ALA A 441 -18.34 12.06 20.70
C ALA A 441 -17.23 11.89 21.77
N ALA A 442 -16.92 10.66 22.22
CA ALA A 442 -16.12 10.42 23.43
C ALA A 442 -14.60 10.73 23.34
N GLY A 443 -14.08 11.12 22.17
CA GLY A 443 -12.72 11.63 22.00
C GLY A 443 -11.73 10.69 21.29
N VAL A 444 -10.52 10.55 21.85
CA VAL A 444 -9.35 9.96 21.15
C VAL A 444 -9.41 8.44 20.95
N HIS A 445 -10.15 7.69 21.76
CA HIS A 445 -10.23 6.22 21.63
C HIS A 445 -11.48 5.74 20.89
N VAL A 446 -12.28 6.64 20.30
CA VAL A 446 -13.50 6.30 19.55
C VAL A 446 -13.20 5.36 18.38
N GLY A 447 -12.14 5.61 17.61
CA GLY A 447 -11.76 4.73 16.49
C GLY A 447 -11.53 3.27 16.92
N ALA A 448 -10.82 3.04 18.03
CA ALA A 448 -10.60 1.69 18.56
C ALA A 448 -11.91 1.02 19.03
N ALA A 449 -12.80 1.79 19.68
CA ALA A 449 -14.11 1.29 20.11
C ALA A 449 -15.02 0.96 18.93
N VAL A 450 -15.09 1.82 17.91
CA VAL A 450 -15.88 1.63 16.68
C VAL A 450 -15.34 0.48 15.83
N ARG A 451 -14.01 0.33 15.70
CA ARG A 451 -13.37 -0.83 15.07
C ARG A 451 -13.71 -2.14 15.79
N SER A 452 -13.79 -2.12 17.12
CA SER A 452 -14.24 -3.28 17.90
C SER A 452 -15.74 -3.56 17.75
N LEU A 453 -16.60 -2.54 17.67
CA LEU A 453 -18.02 -2.69 17.30
C LEU A 453 -18.18 -3.29 15.88
N HIS A 454 -17.35 -2.88 14.91
CA HIS A 454 -17.37 -3.41 13.54
C HIS A 454 -16.98 -4.88 13.47
N ARG A 455 -15.94 -5.26 14.23
CA ARG A 455 -15.45 -6.63 14.33
C ARG A 455 -16.52 -7.59 14.88
N HIS A 456 -17.27 -7.15 15.89
CA HIS A 456 -18.30 -7.97 16.54
C HIS A 456 -19.71 -7.80 15.93
N GLY A 457 -19.82 -7.19 14.74
CA GLY A 457 -21.06 -7.04 13.97
C GLY A 457 -22.02 -5.94 14.47
N ALA A 458 -21.84 -5.44 15.69
CA ALA A 458 -22.70 -4.44 16.30
C ALA A 458 -22.75 -3.11 15.49
N LEU A 459 -21.63 -2.70 14.87
CA LEU A 459 -21.63 -1.52 14.00
C LEU A 459 -22.47 -1.72 12.74
N GLY A 460 -22.45 -2.91 12.14
CA GLY A 460 -23.25 -3.23 10.94
C GLY A 460 -24.75 -3.27 11.23
N TRP A 461 -25.14 -3.65 12.46
CA TRP A 461 -26.53 -3.56 12.92
C TRP A 461 -27.00 -2.11 13.16
N LEU A 462 -26.14 -1.26 13.72
CA LEU A 462 -26.42 0.18 13.87
C LEU A 462 -26.48 0.89 12.52
N LEU A 463 -25.45 0.64 11.69
CA LEU A 463 -25.17 1.28 10.40
C LEU A 463 -25.18 0.21 9.29
N PRO A 464 -26.35 -0.17 8.75
CA PRO A 464 -26.44 -1.14 7.65
C PRO A 464 -25.50 -0.87 6.45
N PRO A 465 -25.22 0.38 6.05
CA PRO A 465 -24.24 0.66 5.00
C PRO A 465 -22.82 0.14 5.32
N MET A 466 -22.38 0.18 6.59
CA MET A 466 -21.07 -0.36 7.00
C MET A 466 -20.98 -1.88 6.84
N GLU A 467 -22.09 -2.60 6.96
CA GLU A 467 -22.14 -4.04 6.69
C GLU A 467 -22.12 -4.33 5.18
N GLN A 468 -22.77 -3.48 4.37
CA GLN A 468 -22.78 -3.62 2.91
C GLN A 468 -21.39 -3.39 2.29
N VAL A 469 -20.58 -2.50 2.87
CA VAL A 469 -19.20 -2.26 2.44
C VAL A 469 -18.16 -3.12 3.20
N ARG A 470 -18.58 -4.07 4.04
CA ARG A 470 -17.68 -4.97 4.76
C ARG A 470 -16.85 -5.81 3.78
N CYS A 471 -15.52 -5.73 3.91
CA CYS A 471 -14.58 -6.38 3.00
C CYS A 471 -14.81 -6.04 1.52
N LEU A 472 -15.47 -4.91 1.22
CA LEU A 472 -15.66 -4.45 -0.15
C LEU A 472 -14.32 -3.97 -0.70
N THR A 473 -13.71 -4.78 -1.55
CA THR A 473 -12.70 -4.30 -2.49
C THR A 473 -13.40 -3.48 -3.57
N GLN A 474 -12.81 -2.35 -3.95
CA GLN A 474 -13.10 -1.74 -5.25
C GLN A 474 -11.89 -1.94 -6.16
N PHE A 475 -12.14 -2.32 -7.42
CA PHE A 475 -11.11 -2.36 -8.45
C PHE A 475 -10.82 -0.95 -9.00
N ASN A 476 -10.54 0.00 -8.10
CA ASN A 476 -10.08 1.35 -8.40
C ASN A 476 -8.68 1.59 -7.80
N GLN A 477 -7.91 2.49 -8.38
CA GLN A 477 -6.47 2.51 -8.17
C GLN A 477 -6.05 3.14 -6.83
N TYR A 478 -6.89 3.99 -6.24
CA TYR A 478 -6.53 4.88 -5.12
C TYR A 478 -6.45 4.22 -3.73
N HIS A 479 -7.10 3.08 -3.48
CA HIS A 479 -7.20 2.54 -2.11
C HIS A 479 -6.19 1.41 -1.86
N THR A 480 -5.53 1.46 -0.71
CA THR A 480 -4.70 0.35 -0.17
C THR A 480 -5.56 -0.72 0.51
N TYR A 481 -6.73 -0.31 1.01
CA TYR A 481 -7.58 -1.08 1.91
C TYR A 481 -8.99 -1.32 1.33
N THR A 482 -9.77 -2.22 1.93
CA THR A 482 -11.22 -2.30 1.68
C THR A 482 -11.93 -1.04 2.17
N VAL A 483 -13.13 -0.77 1.63
CA VAL A 483 -13.89 0.45 1.93
C VAL A 483 -14.19 0.58 3.42
N ASP A 484 -14.59 -0.50 4.10
CA ASP A 484 -14.84 -0.49 5.54
C ASP A 484 -13.57 -0.25 6.38
N GLU A 485 -12.44 -0.86 6.01
CA GLU A 485 -11.16 -0.63 6.69
C GLU A 485 -10.66 0.81 6.50
N HIS A 486 -10.83 1.37 5.29
CA HIS A 486 -10.52 2.76 4.99
C HIS A 486 -11.36 3.71 5.85
N SER A 487 -12.70 3.54 5.90
CA SER A 487 -13.57 4.37 6.75
C SER A 487 -13.21 4.30 8.23
N LEU A 488 -12.82 3.12 8.74
CA LEU A 488 -12.33 2.96 10.12
C LEU A 488 -10.99 3.68 10.35
N ARG A 489 -10.05 3.61 9.40
CA ARG A 489 -8.78 4.35 9.48
C ARG A 489 -8.98 5.86 9.41
N CYS A 490 -9.96 6.35 8.64
CA CYS A 490 -10.34 7.75 8.63
C CYS A 490 -10.86 8.21 10.00
N VAL A 491 -11.68 7.41 10.69
CA VAL A 491 -12.09 7.72 12.08
C VAL A 491 -10.89 7.75 13.02
N GLU A 492 -9.98 6.78 12.93
CA GLU A 492 -8.76 6.76 13.76
C GLU A 492 -7.86 7.98 13.51
N ALA A 493 -7.71 8.42 12.25
CA ALA A 493 -7.02 9.65 11.88
C ALA A 493 -7.73 10.91 12.44
N ALA A 494 -9.06 11.00 12.31
CA ALA A 494 -9.86 12.11 12.85
C ALA A 494 -9.86 12.17 14.40
N CYS A 495 -9.69 11.03 15.07
CA CYS A 495 -9.42 10.94 16.50
C CYS A 495 -7.98 11.36 16.84
N GLY A 496 -6.99 10.94 16.05
CA GLY A 496 -5.58 11.31 16.22
C GLY A 496 -5.34 12.83 16.16
N MET A 497 -6.11 13.56 15.35
CA MET A 497 -6.07 15.03 15.27
C MET A 497 -6.42 15.76 16.58
N LEU A 498 -7.01 15.08 17.58
CA LEU A 498 -7.23 15.66 18.92
C LEU A 498 -5.95 15.69 19.76
N LEU A 499 -4.91 14.96 19.37
CA LEU A 499 -3.60 14.93 20.04
C LEU A 499 -2.74 16.11 19.57
N ASP A 500 -1.84 16.56 20.44
CA ASP A 500 -0.82 17.53 20.07
C ASP A 500 0.22 16.92 19.08
N PRO A 501 0.85 17.75 18.23
CA PRO A 501 1.92 17.26 17.35
C PRO A 501 3.09 16.68 18.16
N LEU A 502 3.56 15.50 17.77
CA LEU A 502 4.78 14.93 18.33
C LEU A 502 6.00 15.72 17.79
N PRO A 503 7.02 16.02 18.62
CA PRO A 503 8.24 16.65 18.13
C PRO A 503 9.03 15.69 17.23
N ASP A 504 9.67 16.24 16.18
CA ASP A 504 10.29 15.54 15.03
C ASP A 504 11.43 14.54 15.32
N ALA A 505 11.68 14.21 16.59
CA ALA A 505 12.79 13.36 17.03
C ALA A 505 12.42 12.35 18.14
N ALA A 506 11.14 12.14 18.42
CA ALA A 506 10.70 11.10 19.35
C ALA A 506 10.66 9.72 18.64
N GLU A 507 11.57 8.80 19.01
CA GLU A 507 11.38 7.38 18.67
C GLU A 507 10.00 6.91 19.14
N PRO A 508 9.26 6.12 18.34
CA PRO A 508 7.97 5.59 18.78
C PRO A 508 8.18 4.72 20.03
N PHE A 509 7.61 5.16 21.16
CA PHE A 509 7.78 4.50 22.45
C PHE A 509 6.85 3.26 22.54
N ILE A 510 7.26 2.17 21.89
CA ILE A 510 6.48 0.92 21.77
C ILE A 510 6.50 0.13 23.09
N GLU A 511 5.69 0.55 24.07
CA GLU A 511 5.43 -0.22 25.31
C GLU A 511 3.94 -0.43 25.63
N SER A 512 3.00 0.03 24.79
CA SER A 512 1.55 -0.15 25.04
C SER A 512 0.85 -0.91 23.92
N GLU A 513 0.07 -1.94 24.27
CA GLU A 513 -0.78 -2.74 23.35
C GLU A 513 -1.99 -1.93 22.78
N VAL A 514 -1.93 -0.59 22.74
CA VAL A 514 -2.92 0.33 22.12
C VAL A 514 -2.25 1.04 20.94
N GLU A 515 -1.80 0.24 19.97
CA GLU A 515 -0.84 0.66 18.93
C GLU A 515 -1.43 1.67 17.91
N GLY A 516 -2.75 1.75 17.76
CA GLY A 516 -3.39 2.59 16.74
C GLY A 516 -3.29 4.10 17.00
N VAL A 517 -3.65 4.58 18.19
CA VAL A 517 -3.90 6.03 18.42
C VAL A 517 -2.62 6.87 18.39
N ALA A 518 -1.50 6.34 18.87
CA ALA A 518 -0.21 7.05 18.84
C ALA A 518 0.40 7.15 17.43
N ALA A 519 0.12 6.17 16.56
CA ALA A 519 0.60 6.17 15.17
C ALA A 519 -0.02 7.29 14.32
N TRP A 520 -1.19 7.81 14.73
CA TRP A 520 -1.88 8.92 14.05
C TRP A 520 -1.57 10.31 14.64
N GLY A 521 -0.61 10.43 15.58
CA GLY A 521 -0.09 11.71 16.07
C GLY A 521 0.62 12.54 14.97
N GLY A 522 1.09 13.75 15.32
CA GLY A 522 1.84 14.58 14.37
C GLY A 522 0.98 15.16 13.23
N CYS A 523 -0.22 15.65 13.55
CA CYS A 523 -1.02 16.42 12.60
C CYS A 523 -0.53 17.88 12.53
N ASP A 524 -0.83 18.58 11.44
CA ASP A 524 -0.69 20.03 11.35
C ASP A 524 -1.49 20.71 12.49
N ALA A 525 -0.89 21.71 13.13
CA ALA A 525 -1.53 22.52 14.15
C ALA A 525 -2.88 23.11 13.67
N ALA A 526 -3.02 23.44 12.39
CA ALA A 526 -4.25 23.93 11.79
C ALA A 526 -5.39 22.91 11.84
N VAL A 527 -5.16 21.66 11.40
CA VAL A 527 -6.21 20.62 11.42
C VAL A 527 -6.52 20.19 12.86
N SER A 528 -5.52 20.11 13.76
CA SER A 528 -5.77 19.83 15.17
C SER A 528 -6.53 20.95 15.88
N ALA A 529 -6.33 22.23 15.50
CA ALA A 529 -7.14 23.34 15.99
C ALA A 529 -8.58 23.28 15.43
N ALA A 530 -8.74 22.99 14.13
CA ALA A 530 -10.05 22.78 13.52
C ALA A 530 -10.81 21.64 14.21
N ARG A 531 -10.20 20.46 14.38
CA ARG A 531 -10.80 19.28 15.03
C ARG A 531 -11.30 19.57 16.45
N ARG A 532 -10.54 20.34 17.23
CA ARG A 532 -10.90 20.75 18.61
C ARG A 532 -12.01 21.80 18.66
N ALA A 533 -12.21 22.56 17.59
CA ALA A 533 -13.26 23.57 17.47
C ALA A 533 -14.55 23.06 16.79
N VAL A 534 -14.65 21.76 16.47
CA VAL A 534 -15.90 21.13 16.01
C VAL A 534 -16.87 20.99 17.19
N GLN A 535 -18.09 21.50 17.04
CA GLN A 535 -19.11 21.44 18.10
C GLN A 535 -19.79 20.07 18.17
N ASP A 536 -20.24 19.54 17.03
CA ASP A 536 -20.86 18.21 16.94
C ASP A 536 -19.82 17.16 16.50
N ALA A 537 -19.01 16.72 17.46
CA ALA A 537 -17.99 15.70 17.22
C ALA A 537 -18.59 14.32 16.88
N GLY A 538 -19.78 14.00 17.39
CA GLY A 538 -20.47 12.74 17.11
C GLY A 538 -20.91 12.64 15.66
N LEU A 539 -21.56 13.70 15.15
CA LEU A 539 -22.00 13.79 13.76
C LEU A 539 -20.83 13.83 12.77
N LEU A 540 -19.72 14.48 13.13
CA LEU A 540 -18.50 14.42 12.32
C LEU A 540 -17.96 12.98 12.24
N THR A 541 -17.84 12.27 13.36
CA THR A 541 -17.39 10.86 13.33
C THR A 541 -18.34 9.98 12.52
N LEU A 542 -19.66 10.22 12.60
CA LEU A 542 -20.66 9.53 11.79
C LEU A 542 -20.50 9.84 10.29
N ALA A 543 -20.25 11.09 9.92
CA ALA A 543 -19.95 11.48 8.53
C ALA A 543 -18.67 10.80 8.02
N VAL A 544 -17.61 10.73 8.84
CA VAL A 544 -16.36 10.03 8.50
C VAL A 544 -16.57 8.53 8.30
N LEU A 545 -17.47 7.88 9.04
CA LEU A 545 -17.84 6.49 8.79
C LEU A 545 -18.61 6.29 7.48
N LEU A 546 -19.49 7.23 7.13
CA LEU A 546 -20.44 7.06 6.03
C LEU A 546 -20.00 7.67 4.70
N HIS A 547 -18.96 8.51 4.67
CA HIS A 547 -18.54 9.26 3.48
C HIS A 547 -18.41 8.38 2.23
N ASP A 548 -17.85 7.20 2.43
CA ASP A 548 -17.48 6.24 1.38
C ASP A 548 -18.50 5.11 1.22
N CYS A 549 -19.53 5.06 2.07
CA CYS A 549 -20.48 3.96 2.12
C CYS A 549 -21.36 3.83 0.86
N GLY A 550 -21.34 4.79 -0.07
CA GLY A 550 -22.01 4.67 -1.38
C GLY A 550 -21.24 3.84 -2.42
N LYS A 551 -20.01 3.40 -2.11
CA LYS A 551 -19.19 2.61 -3.02
C LYS A 551 -19.83 1.23 -3.30
N GLY A 552 -19.75 0.79 -4.56
CA GLY A 552 -20.28 -0.49 -5.06
C GLY A 552 -21.68 -0.45 -5.70
N ALA A 553 -22.37 0.70 -5.72
CA ALA A 553 -23.73 0.81 -6.29
C ALA A 553 -23.80 1.07 -7.82
N GLY A 554 -22.66 1.24 -8.50
CA GLY A 554 -22.61 1.49 -9.95
C GLY A 554 -23.02 2.90 -10.40
N ARG A 555 -23.20 3.83 -9.46
CA ARG A 555 -23.48 5.27 -9.66
C ARG A 555 -22.40 6.11 -8.97
N ASP A 556 -22.52 7.44 -9.03
CA ASP A 556 -21.73 8.35 -8.20
C ASP A 556 -21.90 8.00 -6.72
N HIS A 557 -20.80 7.62 -6.07
CA HIS A 557 -20.81 7.14 -4.69
C HIS A 557 -21.07 8.25 -3.67
N SER A 558 -20.89 9.53 -4.02
CA SER A 558 -21.23 10.66 -3.15
C SER A 558 -22.75 10.86 -3.08
N VAL A 559 -23.46 10.64 -4.18
CA VAL A 559 -24.93 10.69 -4.24
C VAL A 559 -25.55 9.49 -3.51
N GLU A 560 -25.10 8.28 -3.83
CA GLU A 560 -25.52 7.06 -3.13
C GLU A 560 -25.18 7.11 -1.63
N GLY A 561 -24.00 7.65 -1.28
CA GLY A 561 -23.59 7.87 0.11
C GLY A 561 -24.54 8.81 0.85
N ALA A 562 -24.98 9.89 0.21
CA ALA A 562 -25.96 10.83 0.77
C ALA A 562 -27.34 10.18 0.99
N GLU A 563 -27.82 9.34 0.07
CA GLU A 563 -29.06 8.56 0.26
C GLU A 563 -28.93 7.60 1.45
N ARG A 564 -27.81 6.86 1.55
CA ARG A 564 -27.51 5.98 2.69
C ARG A 564 -27.37 6.73 4.02
N ALA A 565 -26.82 7.94 4.00
CA ALA A 565 -26.69 8.81 5.16
C ALA A 565 -28.06 9.33 5.65
N TRP A 566 -29.00 9.59 4.74
CA TRP A 566 -30.38 9.94 5.06
C TRP A 566 -31.11 8.79 5.77
N ASP A 567 -30.97 7.57 5.27
CA ASP A 567 -31.55 6.36 5.89
C ASP A 567 -30.98 6.11 7.28
N VAL A 568 -29.65 6.26 7.46
CA VAL A 568 -29.00 6.15 8.78
C VAL A 568 -29.49 7.24 9.73
N ALA A 569 -29.57 8.50 9.29
CA ALA A 569 -30.06 9.60 10.11
C ALA A 569 -31.51 9.37 10.58
N THR A 570 -32.35 8.83 9.69
CA THR A 570 -33.73 8.45 10.00
C THR A 570 -33.77 7.28 11.00
N ARG A 571 -32.95 6.24 10.79
CA ARG A 571 -32.83 5.06 11.68
C ARG A 571 -32.34 5.42 13.08
N LEU A 572 -31.46 6.40 13.22
CA LEU A 572 -30.95 6.89 14.50
C LEU A 572 -31.83 8.00 15.13
N GLY A 573 -32.87 8.46 14.45
CA GLY A 573 -33.76 9.51 14.96
C GLY A 573 -33.09 10.89 15.11
N LEU A 574 -32.15 11.23 14.21
CA LEU A 574 -31.49 12.53 14.21
C LEU A 574 -32.49 13.67 13.92
N SER A 575 -32.20 14.87 14.46
CA SER A 575 -32.96 16.07 14.10
C SER A 575 -32.75 16.44 12.63
N GLU A 576 -33.71 17.16 12.06
CA GLU A 576 -33.67 17.69 10.69
C GLU A 576 -32.35 18.42 10.38
N GLU A 577 -31.92 19.32 11.26
CA GLU A 577 -30.65 20.05 11.14
C GLU A 577 -29.42 19.12 11.11
N ARG A 578 -29.35 18.10 11.98
CA ARG A 578 -28.24 17.13 12.01
C ARG A 578 -28.27 16.19 10.81
N ARG A 579 -29.45 15.74 10.38
CA ARG A 579 -29.65 14.92 9.18
C ARG A 579 -29.15 15.66 7.94
N ASP A 580 -29.60 16.89 7.73
CA ASP A 580 -29.28 17.65 6.53
C ASP A 580 -27.78 17.99 6.48
N LEU A 581 -27.16 18.27 7.63
CA LEU A 581 -25.71 18.44 7.75
C LEU A 581 -24.92 17.14 7.49
N LEU A 582 -25.36 15.99 8.00
CA LEU A 582 -24.73 14.69 7.74
C LEU A 582 -24.76 14.34 6.24
N VAL A 583 -25.94 14.47 5.63
CA VAL A 583 -26.17 14.21 4.20
C VAL A 583 -25.32 15.16 3.35
N TRP A 584 -25.25 16.44 3.73
CA TRP A 584 -24.38 17.41 3.04
C TRP A 584 -22.89 17.06 3.15
N LEU A 585 -22.39 16.68 4.33
CA LEU A 585 -21.00 16.29 4.53
C LEU A 585 -20.62 15.05 3.70
N VAL A 586 -21.49 14.04 3.68
CA VAL A 586 -21.28 12.83 2.88
C VAL A 586 -21.37 13.14 1.38
N ALA A 587 -22.29 14.00 0.92
CA ALA A 587 -22.36 14.42 -0.48
C ALA A 587 -21.13 15.21 -0.95
N HIS A 588 -20.44 15.93 -0.06
CA HIS A 588 -19.38 16.88 -0.42
C HIS A 588 -17.97 16.48 0.03
N HIS A 589 -17.77 15.29 0.60
CA HIS A 589 -16.50 14.87 1.24
C HIS A 589 -15.26 15.05 0.36
N LEU A 590 -15.35 14.72 -0.95
CA LEU A 590 -14.26 14.89 -1.91
C LEU A 590 -14.04 16.33 -2.36
N LYS A 591 -15.00 17.25 -2.16
CA LYS A 591 -15.01 18.57 -2.82
C LYS A 591 -13.79 19.41 -2.46
N MET A 592 -13.41 19.46 -1.18
CA MET A 592 -12.24 20.22 -0.74
C MET A 592 -10.93 19.58 -1.23
N THR A 593 -10.79 18.25 -1.08
CA THR A 593 -9.63 17.49 -1.57
C THR A 593 -9.44 17.65 -3.08
N HIS A 594 -10.51 17.52 -3.87
CA HIS A 594 -10.48 17.70 -5.32
C HIS A 594 -10.10 19.14 -5.70
N LEU A 595 -10.68 20.16 -5.08
CA LEU A 595 -10.32 21.56 -5.37
C LEU A 595 -8.83 21.83 -5.07
N VAL A 596 -8.34 21.39 -3.91
CA VAL A 596 -6.97 21.67 -3.47
C VAL A 596 -5.92 20.92 -4.28
N LEU A 597 -6.21 19.68 -4.68
CA LEU A 597 -5.29 18.89 -5.50
C LEU A 597 -5.37 19.22 -7.00
N ARG A 598 -6.56 19.53 -7.54
CA ARG A 598 -6.74 19.70 -9.00
C ARG A 598 -6.70 21.16 -9.44
N ARG A 599 -7.11 22.12 -8.60
CA ARG A 599 -7.31 23.51 -9.02
C ARG A 599 -6.31 24.47 -8.41
N ASP A 600 -6.24 25.68 -8.97
CA ASP A 600 -5.47 26.78 -8.41
C ASP A 600 -6.17 27.33 -7.16
N THR A 601 -5.60 27.07 -6.01
CA THR A 601 -6.09 27.57 -4.72
C THR A 601 -5.67 29.01 -4.43
N ALA A 602 -4.82 29.62 -5.25
CA ALA A 602 -4.44 31.02 -5.14
C ALA A 602 -5.42 31.97 -5.88
N ASP A 603 -6.30 31.43 -6.74
CA ASP A 603 -7.39 32.16 -7.39
C ASP A 603 -8.49 32.53 -6.36
N PRO A 604 -8.75 33.84 -6.13
CA PRO A 604 -9.82 34.28 -5.25
C PRO A 604 -11.20 33.80 -5.71
N ALA A 605 -11.48 33.69 -7.02
CA ALA A 605 -12.78 33.26 -7.50
C ALA A 605 -13.09 31.81 -7.10
N THR A 606 -12.08 30.94 -7.10
CA THR A 606 -12.17 29.57 -6.57
C THR A 606 -12.48 29.55 -5.08
N ILE A 607 -11.80 30.38 -4.28
CA ILE A 607 -12.08 30.51 -2.83
C ILE A 607 -13.51 31.05 -2.60
N PHE A 608 -13.94 32.09 -3.32
CA PHE A 608 -15.29 32.67 -3.18
C PHE A 608 -16.41 31.70 -3.58
N ARG A 609 -16.25 30.95 -4.68
CA ARG A 609 -17.20 29.90 -5.07
C ARG A 609 -17.29 28.82 -4.00
N PHE A 610 -16.16 28.32 -3.50
CA PHE A 610 -16.15 27.30 -2.46
C PHE A 610 -16.76 27.81 -1.14
N ALA A 611 -16.41 29.03 -0.70
CA ALA A 611 -17.01 29.67 0.48
C ALA A 611 -18.54 29.76 0.36
N ARG A 612 -19.06 30.23 -0.79
CA ARG A 612 -20.50 30.29 -1.07
C ARG A 612 -21.16 28.91 -0.98
N ASP A 613 -20.52 27.88 -1.54
CA ASP A 613 -21.08 26.53 -1.60
C ASP A 613 -21.05 25.80 -0.24
N VAL A 614 -20.12 26.16 0.65
CA VAL A 614 -20.05 25.66 2.04
C VAL A 614 -20.99 26.43 2.98
N GLY A 615 -21.12 27.74 2.75
CA GLY A 615 -22.08 28.63 3.41
C GLY A 615 -21.65 29.15 4.79
N ASP A 616 -21.06 28.30 5.65
CA ASP A 616 -20.68 28.69 7.02
C ASP A 616 -19.40 28.03 7.56
N VAL A 617 -18.81 28.66 8.57
CA VAL A 617 -17.54 28.23 9.19
C VAL A 617 -17.64 26.89 9.95
N PRO A 618 -18.72 26.58 10.70
CA PRO A 618 -18.93 25.25 11.26
C PRO A 618 -18.89 24.12 10.22
N ARG A 619 -19.59 24.26 9.08
CA ARG A 619 -19.56 23.31 7.96
C ARG A 619 -18.18 23.18 7.34
N LEU A 620 -17.53 24.31 7.07
CA LEU A 620 -16.15 24.34 6.53
C LEU A 620 -15.19 23.55 7.42
N ARG A 621 -15.31 23.71 8.73
CA ARG A 621 -14.46 23.04 9.72
C ARG A 621 -14.69 21.52 9.76
N MET A 622 -15.94 21.07 9.69
CA MET A 622 -16.25 19.64 9.62
C MET A 622 -15.76 19.03 8.30
N LEU A 623 -15.96 19.72 7.17
CA LEU A 623 -15.48 19.27 5.86
C LEU A 623 -13.95 19.21 5.80
N TYR A 624 -13.23 20.22 6.30
CA TYR A 624 -11.76 20.21 6.34
C TYR A 624 -11.21 19.02 7.14
N VAL A 625 -11.77 18.75 8.33
CA VAL A 625 -11.34 17.62 9.15
C VAL A 625 -11.68 16.28 8.47
N LEU A 626 -12.84 16.17 7.82
CA LEU A 626 -13.22 14.99 7.03
C LEU A 626 -12.24 14.75 5.85
N SER A 627 -11.96 15.76 5.04
CA SER A 627 -11.03 15.67 3.89
C SER A 627 -9.59 15.37 4.33
N ALA A 628 -9.14 15.90 5.48
CA ALA A 628 -7.83 15.56 6.03
C ALA A 628 -7.78 14.13 6.61
N ALA A 629 -8.90 13.62 7.13
CA ALA A 629 -9.01 12.26 7.67
C ALA A 629 -9.06 11.21 6.55
N ASP A 630 -9.80 11.50 5.48
CA ASP A 630 -9.83 10.74 4.22
C ASP A 630 -8.41 10.56 3.65
N LEU A 631 -7.72 11.66 3.32
CA LEU A 631 -6.35 11.61 2.78
C LEU A 631 -5.35 10.84 3.66
N ARG A 632 -5.48 10.90 4.99
CA ARG A 632 -4.65 10.13 5.93
C ARG A 632 -5.06 8.64 5.97
N GLY A 633 -6.33 8.32 5.80
CA GLY A 633 -6.87 6.96 5.82
C GLY A 633 -6.59 6.13 4.56
N VAL A 634 -6.13 6.75 3.46
CA VAL A 634 -5.80 6.05 2.21
C VAL A 634 -4.53 5.17 2.32
N GLY A 635 -3.49 5.67 3.00
CA GLY A 635 -2.21 4.98 3.16
C GLY A 635 -1.06 5.90 3.62
N PRO A 636 0.09 5.33 4.04
CA PRO A 636 1.19 6.10 4.63
C PRO A 636 1.84 7.11 3.67
N GLU A 637 1.75 6.89 2.36
CA GLU A 637 2.31 7.79 1.33
C GLU A 637 1.29 8.84 0.83
N ALA A 638 0.01 8.73 1.22
CA ALA A 638 -1.05 9.59 0.72
C ALA A 638 -1.02 11.00 1.34
N TRP A 639 -0.59 11.13 2.60
CA TRP A 639 -0.45 12.39 3.32
C TRP A 639 1.01 12.84 3.41
N THR A 640 1.32 14.02 2.88
CA THR A 640 2.65 14.66 3.00
C THR A 640 2.51 16.04 3.64
N ALA A 641 3.60 16.59 4.19
CA ALA A 641 3.60 17.92 4.81
C ALA A 641 3.02 18.99 3.86
N TRP A 642 3.49 19.01 2.61
CA TRP A 642 3.00 19.88 1.54
C TRP A 642 1.49 19.77 1.28
N LYS A 643 0.91 18.55 1.25
CA LYS A 643 -0.55 18.38 1.11
C LYS A 643 -1.32 18.90 2.33
N GLY A 644 -0.74 18.75 3.52
CA GLY A 644 -1.25 19.35 4.75
C GLY A 644 -1.30 20.87 4.66
N ASP A 645 -0.18 21.49 4.31
CA ASP A 645 -0.06 22.95 4.13
C ASP A 645 -1.07 23.47 3.09
N LEU A 646 -1.23 22.78 1.95
CA LEU A 646 -2.19 23.16 0.91
C LEU A 646 -3.63 23.18 1.44
N LEU A 647 -4.05 22.13 2.16
CA LEU A 647 -5.39 22.08 2.76
C LEU A 647 -5.58 23.12 3.87
N ALA A 648 -4.56 23.33 4.72
CA ALA A 648 -4.61 24.28 5.82
C ALA A 648 -4.72 25.73 5.33
N ASN A 649 -3.94 26.11 4.31
CA ASN A 649 -4.01 27.42 3.69
C ASN A 649 -5.37 27.67 3.03
N PHE A 650 -5.88 26.70 2.26
CA PHE A 650 -7.20 26.82 1.61
C PHE A 650 -8.36 26.89 2.62
N TYR A 651 -8.28 26.14 3.73
CA TYR A 651 -9.22 26.26 4.86
C TYR A 651 -9.20 27.67 5.46
N GLU A 652 -8.02 28.21 5.79
CA GLU A 652 -7.90 29.52 6.45
C GLU A 652 -8.35 30.67 5.54
N ASP A 653 -8.02 30.63 4.24
CA ASP A 653 -8.50 31.61 3.27
C ASP A 653 -10.03 31.57 3.11
N THR A 654 -10.61 30.37 2.97
CA THR A 654 -12.07 30.21 2.90
C THR A 654 -12.75 30.69 4.19
N ARG A 655 -12.15 30.40 5.35
CA ARG A 655 -12.65 30.84 6.65
C ARG A 655 -12.66 32.37 6.76
N ARG A 656 -11.61 33.05 6.30
CA ARG A 656 -11.54 34.53 6.25
C ARG A 656 -12.62 35.12 5.36
N VAL A 657 -12.88 34.53 4.20
CA VAL A 657 -13.96 34.97 3.30
C VAL A 657 -15.33 34.83 3.97
N LEU A 658 -15.58 33.72 4.68
CA LEU A 658 -16.83 33.51 5.42
C LEU A 658 -16.99 34.47 6.62
N ASP A 659 -15.89 34.87 7.26
CA ASP A 659 -15.87 35.93 8.29
C ASP A 659 -16.03 37.37 7.69
N GLY A 660 -16.15 37.51 6.37
CA GLY A 660 -16.31 38.79 5.67
C GLY A 660 -15.00 39.51 5.33
N GLY A 661 -13.85 38.84 5.52
CA GLY A 661 -12.53 39.33 5.11
C GLY A 661 -12.14 38.96 3.67
N ARG A 662 -10.88 39.22 3.32
CA ARG A 662 -10.27 38.78 2.06
C ARG A 662 -9.36 37.57 2.29
N PRO A 663 -9.08 36.75 1.25
CA PRO A 663 -8.06 35.71 1.33
C PRO A 663 -6.69 36.28 1.72
N ALA A 664 -6.02 35.59 2.64
CA ALA A 664 -4.65 35.89 3.05
C ALA A 664 -3.68 35.73 1.87
N SER A 665 -3.85 34.67 1.08
CA SER A 665 -3.09 34.43 -0.17
C SER A 665 -3.11 35.64 -1.09
N HIS A 666 -4.29 36.23 -1.34
CA HIS A 666 -4.44 37.42 -2.19
C HIS A 666 -3.81 38.67 -1.57
N GLU A 667 -4.01 38.92 -0.27
CA GLU A 667 -3.37 40.08 0.39
C GLU A 667 -1.85 39.96 0.43
N HIS A 668 -1.32 38.76 0.70
CA HIS A 668 0.11 38.48 0.64
C HIS A 668 0.66 38.56 -0.79
N ALA A 669 -0.07 38.08 -1.81
CA ALA A 669 0.35 38.16 -3.21
C ALA A 669 0.47 39.61 -3.68
N GLU A 670 -0.51 40.47 -3.40
CA GLU A 670 -0.44 41.91 -3.75
C GLU A 670 0.68 42.61 -2.97
N GLN A 671 0.89 42.29 -1.68
CA GLN A 671 2.03 42.82 -0.91
C GLN A 671 3.38 42.37 -1.46
N ARG A 672 3.51 41.09 -1.87
CA ARG A 672 4.73 40.54 -2.50
C ARG A 672 4.97 41.15 -3.87
N LEU A 673 3.94 41.35 -4.68
CA LEU A 673 4.00 42.05 -5.96
C LEU A 673 4.55 43.47 -5.78
N GLN A 674 4.00 44.23 -4.83
CA GLN A 674 4.47 45.57 -4.50
C GLN A 674 5.93 45.55 -4.03
N ALA A 675 6.31 44.62 -3.14
CA ALA A 675 7.67 44.49 -2.63
C ALA A 675 8.69 44.08 -3.72
N ALA A 676 8.31 43.17 -4.62
CA ALA A 676 9.13 42.70 -5.73
C ALA A 676 9.35 43.80 -6.78
N ALA A 677 8.29 44.52 -7.19
CA ALA A 677 8.42 45.67 -8.08
C ALA A 677 9.33 46.76 -7.50
N ASP A 678 9.20 47.02 -6.20
CA ASP A 678 10.04 47.97 -5.46
C ASP A 678 11.52 47.54 -5.39
N ALA A 679 11.77 46.24 -5.17
CA ALA A 679 13.12 45.67 -5.08
C ALA A 679 13.81 45.61 -6.44
N PHE A 680 13.09 45.17 -7.46
CA PHE A 680 13.56 45.18 -8.85
C PHE A 680 13.92 46.61 -9.29
N ALA A 681 13.02 47.58 -9.07
CA ALA A 681 13.28 48.96 -9.43
C ALA A 681 14.47 49.58 -8.67
N ARG A 682 14.73 49.16 -7.41
CA ARG A 682 15.96 49.52 -6.67
C ARG A 682 17.21 48.92 -7.32
N ARG A 683 17.20 47.62 -7.64
CA ARG A 683 18.32 46.89 -8.26
C ARG A 683 18.71 47.49 -9.61
N GLU A 684 17.74 47.65 -10.50
CA GLU A 684 17.96 48.12 -11.88
C GLU A 684 18.44 49.58 -11.96
N THR A 685 18.06 50.43 -10.99
CA THR A 685 18.44 51.86 -10.98
C THR A 685 19.61 52.20 -10.06
N ALA A 686 20.24 51.20 -9.43
CA ALA A 686 21.36 51.39 -8.51
C ALA A 686 22.58 52.07 -9.17
N ALA A 687 22.78 51.88 -10.47
CA ALA A 687 23.88 52.47 -11.26
C ALA A 687 23.51 53.77 -12.01
N VAL A 688 22.27 54.26 -11.87
CA VAL A 688 21.78 55.48 -12.53
C VAL A 688 22.24 56.73 -11.77
N ASP A 689 22.55 57.80 -12.50
CA ASP A 689 22.86 59.13 -11.93
C ASP A 689 21.78 59.55 -10.91
N PRO A 690 22.15 59.91 -9.66
CA PRO A 690 21.21 60.37 -8.63
C PRO A 690 20.23 61.48 -9.08
N ALA A 691 20.61 62.33 -10.04
CA ALA A 691 19.74 63.37 -10.59
C ALA A 691 18.59 62.83 -11.47
N ARG A 692 18.69 61.60 -11.98
CA ARG A 692 17.68 60.92 -12.81
C ARG A 692 17.06 59.70 -12.14
N GLN A 693 17.76 59.11 -11.16
CA GLN A 693 17.41 57.87 -10.48
C GLN A 693 15.96 57.83 -9.98
N THR A 694 15.43 58.91 -9.42
CA THR A 694 14.04 58.94 -8.92
C THR A 694 13.00 58.77 -10.03
N ALA A 695 13.18 59.45 -11.17
CA ALA A 695 12.24 59.37 -12.29
C ALA A 695 12.33 58.02 -13.01
N GLU A 696 13.56 57.53 -13.23
CA GLU A 696 13.79 56.24 -13.86
C GLU A 696 13.30 55.08 -12.99
N ARG A 697 13.49 55.14 -11.67
CA ARG A 697 12.99 54.15 -10.73
C ARG A 697 11.46 54.07 -10.72
N ALA A 698 10.76 55.19 -10.86
CA ALA A 698 9.30 55.19 -11.00
C ALA A 698 8.85 54.49 -12.29
N THR A 699 9.55 54.71 -13.41
CA THR A 699 9.26 54.06 -14.70
C THR A 699 9.54 52.55 -14.65
N VAL A 700 10.69 52.13 -14.11
CA VAL A 700 11.04 50.70 -13.99
C VAL A 700 10.07 49.97 -13.03
N ARG A 701 9.68 50.63 -11.93
CA ARG A 701 8.67 50.11 -11.00
C ARG A 701 7.33 49.88 -11.69
N ALA A 702 6.82 50.86 -12.44
CA ALA A 702 5.54 50.74 -13.14
C ALA A 702 5.56 49.61 -14.20
N TRP A 703 6.68 49.44 -14.91
CA TRP A 703 6.87 48.30 -15.83
C TRP A 703 6.87 46.96 -15.08
N ALA A 704 7.55 46.88 -13.94
CA ALA A 704 7.58 45.67 -13.11
C ALA A 704 6.22 45.33 -12.50
N GLU A 705 5.45 46.32 -12.03
CA GLU A 705 4.07 46.12 -11.57
C GLU A 705 3.18 45.62 -12.70
N TYR A 706 3.27 46.20 -13.90
CA TYR A 706 2.53 45.75 -15.08
C TYR A 706 2.86 44.29 -15.42
N LYS A 707 4.15 43.91 -15.41
CA LYS A 707 4.58 42.53 -15.67
C LYS A 707 4.17 41.54 -14.57
N LEU A 708 4.38 41.86 -13.30
CA LEU A 708 4.01 40.99 -12.18
C LEU A 708 2.49 40.77 -12.09
N ARG A 709 1.66 41.71 -12.56
CA ARG A 709 0.19 41.52 -12.66
C ARG A 709 -0.24 40.54 -13.75
N GLN A 710 0.66 40.15 -14.66
CA GLN A 710 0.39 39.12 -15.67
C GLN A 710 0.82 37.71 -15.23
N PHE A 711 1.59 37.60 -14.14
CA PHE A 711 1.96 36.31 -13.56
C PHE A 711 0.81 35.77 -12.70
N SER A 712 0.68 34.44 -12.59
CA SER A 712 -0.25 33.84 -11.64
C SER A 712 0.04 34.27 -10.19
N PRO A 713 -0.99 34.39 -9.34
CA PRO A 713 -0.81 34.59 -7.90
C PRO A 713 0.05 33.49 -7.25
N HIS A 714 0.03 32.27 -7.81
CA HIS A 714 0.87 31.15 -7.40
C HIS A 714 2.37 31.46 -7.57
N LEU A 715 2.80 31.92 -8.75
CA LEU A 715 4.21 32.24 -9.02
C LEU A 715 4.71 33.40 -8.15
N VAL A 716 3.92 34.48 -8.01
CA VAL A 716 4.25 35.64 -7.15
C VAL A 716 4.26 35.25 -5.65
N GLY A 717 3.35 34.37 -5.24
CA GLY A 717 3.15 33.96 -3.86
C GLY A 717 4.23 33.04 -3.31
N LEU A 718 4.72 32.08 -4.12
CA LEU A 718 5.67 31.06 -3.66
C LEU A 718 7.13 31.37 -4.00
N ARG A 719 7.41 32.06 -5.12
CA ARG A 719 8.78 32.26 -5.61
C ARG A 719 9.54 33.33 -4.82
N GLU A 720 10.80 33.05 -4.47
CA GLU A 720 11.66 33.96 -3.71
C GLU A 720 11.76 35.34 -4.38
N LEU A 721 11.83 36.40 -3.57
CA LEU A 721 11.77 37.77 -4.07
C LEU A 721 12.99 38.15 -4.94
N GLU A 722 14.17 37.57 -4.66
CA GLU A 722 15.36 37.73 -5.51
C GLU A 722 15.17 37.02 -6.87
N ARG A 723 14.65 35.79 -6.86
CA ARG A 723 14.30 35.02 -8.07
C ARG A 723 13.27 35.75 -8.95
N LEU A 724 12.24 36.35 -8.35
CA LEU A 724 11.28 37.19 -9.09
C LEU A 724 11.95 38.43 -9.71
N CYS A 725 12.96 39.01 -9.05
CA CYS A 725 13.74 40.10 -9.63
C CYS A 725 14.63 39.61 -10.78
N ASP A 726 15.16 38.38 -10.72
CA ASP A 726 15.91 37.77 -11.82
C ASP A 726 15.01 37.44 -13.03
N ASP A 727 13.77 36.99 -12.81
CA ASP A 727 12.79 36.78 -13.89
C ASP A 727 12.47 38.08 -14.63
N LEU A 728 12.20 39.15 -13.87
CA LEU A 728 11.97 40.49 -14.42
C LEU A 728 13.20 41.04 -15.13
N HIS A 729 14.42 40.74 -14.64
CA HIS A 729 15.66 41.18 -15.27
C HIS A 729 15.87 40.49 -16.62
N GLU A 730 15.70 39.17 -16.67
CA GLU A 730 15.80 38.39 -17.92
C GLU A 730 14.70 38.80 -18.90
N LEU A 731 13.43 38.87 -18.48
CA LEU A 731 12.32 39.34 -19.34
C LEU A 731 12.54 40.74 -19.92
N ARG A 732 13.19 41.65 -19.17
CA ARG A 732 13.50 43.01 -19.62
C ARG A 732 14.62 43.07 -20.65
N ASN A 733 15.59 42.17 -20.54
CA ASN A 733 16.82 42.18 -21.34
C ASN A 733 16.86 41.09 -22.42
N LEU A 734 15.78 40.30 -22.54
CA LEU A 734 15.69 39.19 -23.49
C LEU A 734 15.76 39.67 -24.95
N PRO A 735 16.58 39.03 -25.80
CA PRO A 735 16.58 39.34 -27.24
C PRO A 735 15.23 39.05 -27.90
N VAL A 736 14.90 39.80 -28.95
CA VAL A 736 13.64 39.66 -29.74
C VAL A 736 13.40 38.23 -30.28
N ARG A 737 14.45 37.43 -30.42
CA ARG A 737 14.40 35.99 -30.72
C ARG A 737 15.28 35.20 -29.73
N GLY A 738 15.13 35.49 -28.45
CA GLY A 738 15.90 34.89 -27.36
C GLY A 738 15.10 33.87 -26.54
N ALA A 739 15.83 32.93 -25.96
CA ALA A 739 15.37 32.13 -24.83
C ALA A 739 16.54 31.92 -23.86
N VAL A 740 16.23 31.88 -22.57
CA VAL A 740 17.16 31.62 -21.46
C VAL A 740 16.56 30.50 -20.64
N ALA A 741 17.38 29.54 -20.24
CA ALA A 741 16.97 28.51 -19.30
C ALA A 741 18.08 28.20 -18.31
N ASP A 742 17.69 27.91 -17.08
CA ASP A 742 18.56 27.45 -16.00
C ASP A 742 17.85 26.38 -15.17
N GLY A 743 18.55 25.83 -14.19
CA GLY A 743 17.93 24.96 -13.20
C GLY A 743 18.72 24.93 -11.89
N VAL A 744 18.03 24.55 -10.81
CA VAL A 744 18.59 24.44 -9.46
C VAL A 744 18.05 23.17 -8.82
N PHE A 745 18.96 22.31 -8.34
CA PHE A 745 18.62 21.10 -7.60
C PHE A 745 18.34 21.43 -6.13
N ASP A 746 17.25 20.89 -5.59
CA ASP A 746 16.92 20.96 -4.16
C ASP A 746 17.18 19.59 -3.49
N PRO A 747 18.21 19.49 -2.62
CA PRO A 747 18.50 18.27 -1.89
C PRO A 747 17.43 17.83 -0.88
N GLN A 748 16.51 18.70 -0.46
CA GLN A 748 15.47 18.36 0.51
C GLN A 748 14.31 17.61 -0.14
N THR A 749 13.84 18.09 -1.30
CA THR A 749 12.80 17.40 -2.08
C THR A 749 13.35 16.34 -3.04
N GLY A 750 14.65 16.38 -3.35
CA GLY A 750 15.27 15.54 -4.37
C GLY A 750 14.88 15.93 -5.80
N THR A 751 14.26 17.09 -5.99
CA THR A 751 13.79 17.59 -7.29
C THR A 751 14.73 18.63 -7.87
N THR A 752 14.64 18.87 -9.18
CA THR A 752 15.28 20.02 -9.84
C THR A 752 14.20 20.97 -10.35
N GLU A 753 14.27 22.24 -9.96
CA GLU A 753 13.48 23.31 -10.58
C GLU A 753 14.23 23.80 -11.82
N TYR A 754 13.62 23.69 -13.00
CA TYR A 754 14.08 24.28 -14.24
C TYR A 754 13.22 25.47 -14.61
N ARG A 755 13.85 26.59 -14.94
CA ARG A 755 13.18 27.80 -15.44
C ARG A 755 13.52 28.00 -16.91
N LEU A 756 12.54 28.42 -17.70
CA LEU A 756 12.68 28.88 -19.07
C LEU A 756 12.01 30.26 -19.20
N ILE A 757 12.69 31.19 -19.85
CA ILE A 757 12.12 32.45 -20.32
C ILE A 757 12.33 32.53 -21.84
N ALA A 758 11.27 32.83 -22.61
CA ALA A 758 11.32 32.89 -24.07
C ALA A 758 10.59 34.12 -24.63
N ALA A 759 11.09 34.66 -25.75
CA ALA A 759 10.59 35.92 -26.33
C ALA A 759 9.26 35.78 -27.10
N ALA A 760 8.85 34.56 -27.44
CA ALA A 760 7.64 34.29 -28.19
C ALA A 760 7.00 32.95 -27.77
N ALA A 761 5.75 33.00 -27.33
CA ALA A 761 4.86 31.88 -27.17
C ALA A 761 4.41 31.37 -28.54
N SER A 762 4.36 30.06 -28.70
CA SER A 762 3.76 29.42 -29.88
C SER A 762 2.95 28.20 -29.50
N VAL A 763 2.00 27.86 -30.36
CA VAL A 763 1.19 26.66 -30.23
C VAL A 763 2.12 25.44 -30.27
N GLY A 764 2.20 24.72 -29.15
CA GLY A 764 3.10 23.57 -28.98
C GLY A 764 4.49 23.86 -28.43
N LEU A 765 4.79 25.08 -27.93
CA LEU A 765 6.00 25.33 -27.12
C LEU A 765 6.07 24.36 -25.92
N PHE A 766 5.03 24.36 -25.08
CA PHE A 766 4.92 23.45 -23.92
C PHE A 766 5.12 21.97 -24.29
N ALA A 767 4.59 21.53 -25.44
CA ALA A 767 4.81 20.17 -25.95
C ALA A 767 6.28 19.90 -26.29
N ARG A 768 7.00 20.85 -26.92
CA ARG A 768 8.45 20.69 -27.19
C ARG A 768 9.26 20.59 -25.89
N LEU A 769 8.88 21.35 -24.86
CA LEU A 769 9.55 21.32 -23.56
C LEU A 769 9.31 20.00 -22.82
N ALA A 770 8.06 19.55 -22.74
CA ALA A 770 7.70 18.23 -22.21
C ALA A 770 8.45 17.10 -22.94
N GLY A 771 8.59 17.19 -24.28
CA GLY A 771 9.38 16.25 -25.07
C GLY A 771 10.89 16.31 -24.79
N ALA A 772 11.45 17.51 -24.56
CA ALA A 772 12.86 17.70 -24.20
C ALA A 772 13.20 17.09 -22.82
N LEU A 773 12.27 17.18 -21.87
CA LEU A 773 12.35 16.56 -20.54
C LEU A 773 12.18 15.03 -20.62
N ALA A 774 11.11 14.55 -21.26
CA ALA A 774 10.82 13.12 -21.40
C ALA A 774 11.93 12.36 -22.14
N SER A 775 12.50 12.95 -23.21
CA SER A 775 13.65 12.37 -23.93
C SER A 775 14.93 12.26 -23.10
N ARG A 776 14.98 12.88 -21.92
CA ARG A 776 16.07 12.78 -20.93
C ARG A 776 15.72 11.96 -19.70
N ARG A 777 14.59 11.24 -19.72
CA ARG A 777 14.06 10.42 -18.61
C ARG A 777 13.71 11.23 -17.35
N LEU A 778 13.42 12.52 -17.52
CA LEU A 778 12.93 13.37 -16.44
C LEU A 778 11.41 13.19 -16.31
N GLU A 779 10.95 13.12 -15.07
CA GLU A 779 9.54 13.06 -14.71
C GLU A 779 9.12 14.43 -14.18
N VAL A 780 8.08 15.04 -14.75
CA VAL A 780 7.59 16.33 -14.29
C VAL A 780 6.65 16.12 -13.11
N VAL A 781 6.96 16.75 -11.99
CA VAL A 781 6.17 16.70 -10.75
C VAL A 781 5.23 17.90 -10.67
N ASP A 782 5.63 19.05 -11.21
CA ASP A 782 4.84 20.29 -11.20
C ASP A 782 5.28 21.21 -12.36
N ALA A 783 4.36 22.02 -12.91
CA ALA A 783 4.64 22.91 -14.03
C ALA A 783 3.78 24.20 -14.03
N VAL A 784 4.45 25.34 -13.81
CA VAL A 784 3.85 26.67 -13.96
C VAL A 784 4.23 27.23 -15.34
N VAL A 785 3.25 27.70 -16.12
CA VAL A 785 3.40 28.00 -17.56
C VAL A 785 2.79 29.37 -17.87
N GLU A 786 3.58 30.45 -17.79
CA GLU A 786 3.08 31.81 -17.91
C GLU A 786 3.24 32.35 -19.34
N SER A 787 2.14 32.57 -20.05
CA SER A 787 2.14 33.28 -21.34
C SER A 787 1.70 34.75 -21.15
N LEU A 788 2.62 35.69 -21.38
CA LEU A 788 2.43 37.13 -21.12
C LEU A 788 1.75 37.85 -22.30
N GLU A 789 1.18 39.03 -22.06
CA GLU A 789 0.38 39.77 -23.07
C GLU A 789 1.21 40.24 -24.28
N ASP A 790 2.52 40.43 -24.11
CA ASP A 790 3.45 40.76 -25.20
C ASP A 790 3.99 39.53 -25.94
N GLY A 791 3.45 38.35 -25.65
CA GLY A 791 3.85 37.08 -26.24
C GLY A 791 5.10 36.46 -25.62
N SER A 792 5.74 37.07 -24.61
CA SER A 792 6.83 36.42 -23.89
C SER A 792 6.32 35.31 -22.94
N VAL A 793 7.18 34.36 -22.60
CA VAL A 793 6.84 33.17 -21.79
C VAL A 793 7.79 33.04 -20.61
N LEU A 794 7.25 32.63 -19.45
CA LEU A 794 7.99 32.21 -18.26
C LEU A 794 7.45 30.84 -17.79
N ASP A 795 8.18 29.77 -18.08
CA ASP A 795 7.81 28.41 -17.67
C ASP A 795 8.76 27.93 -16.56
N VAL A 796 8.19 27.28 -15.53
CA VAL A 796 8.92 26.69 -14.41
C VAL A 796 8.47 25.24 -14.22
N PHE A 797 9.38 24.30 -14.41
CA PHE A 797 9.14 22.86 -14.27
C PHE A 797 9.89 22.33 -13.04
N ARG A 798 9.18 21.68 -12.11
CA ARG A 798 9.82 20.87 -11.06
C ARG A 798 9.85 19.43 -11.52
N VAL A 799 11.03 18.81 -11.55
CA VAL A 799 11.21 17.46 -12.10
C VAL A 799 12.03 16.55 -11.19
N LEU A 800 11.74 15.25 -11.25
CA LEU A 800 12.58 14.18 -10.72
C LEU A 800 13.46 13.62 -11.84
N ASP A 801 14.74 13.46 -11.56
CA ASP A 801 15.67 12.80 -12.50
C ASP A 801 15.76 11.31 -12.19
N ARG A 802 15.13 10.47 -13.03
CA ARG A 802 15.11 9.00 -12.83
C ARG A 802 16.51 8.36 -12.99
N ASP A 803 17.52 9.10 -13.45
CA ASP A 803 18.93 8.66 -13.45
C ASP A 803 19.66 8.97 -12.12
N PHE A 804 19.11 9.84 -11.25
CA PHE A 804 19.73 10.36 -10.02
C PHE A 804 18.71 10.48 -8.88
N GLN A 805 18.25 9.33 -8.34
CA GLN A 805 17.24 9.32 -7.28
C GLN A 805 17.82 9.67 -5.90
N PRO A 806 17.05 10.39 -5.04
CA PRO A 806 17.37 10.53 -3.62
C PRO A 806 17.37 9.15 -2.92
N PRO A 807 17.98 9.02 -1.73
CA PRO A 807 17.92 7.76 -1.02
C PRO A 807 16.47 7.53 -0.56
N MET A 808 15.99 6.30 -0.67
CA MET A 808 14.74 5.88 0.00
C MET A 808 14.80 6.33 1.46
N PRO A 809 13.67 6.79 2.06
CA PRO A 809 13.64 7.13 3.47
C PRO A 809 14.23 5.99 4.29
N THR A 810 15.13 6.32 5.23
CA THR A 810 15.85 5.31 6.01
C THR A 810 14.85 4.32 6.61
N PRO A 811 14.97 3.01 6.33
CA PRO A 811 14.04 2.05 6.88
C PRO A 811 14.14 2.06 8.41
N PRO A 812 13.07 1.68 9.12
CA PRO A 812 13.04 1.74 10.58
C PRO A 812 14.23 0.96 11.20
N PRO A 813 14.75 1.40 12.36
CA PRO A 813 15.99 0.87 12.93
C PRO A 813 15.99 -0.66 13.03
N GLY A 814 16.85 -1.32 12.24
CA GLY A 814 17.01 -2.78 12.24
C GLY A 814 17.04 -3.44 10.86
N LEU A 815 16.60 -2.75 9.81
CA LEU A 815 16.79 -3.22 8.42
C LEU A 815 18.14 -2.76 7.88
N ALA A 816 18.91 -3.68 7.28
CA ALA A 816 20.12 -3.33 6.56
C ALA A 816 19.76 -2.51 5.30
N PRO A 817 20.44 -1.38 5.03
CA PRO A 817 20.15 -0.61 3.83
C PRO A 817 20.47 -1.44 2.58
N ILE A 818 19.51 -1.53 1.67
CA ILE A 818 19.78 -1.99 0.30
C ILE A 818 20.77 -0.98 -0.29
N ALA A 819 21.90 -1.47 -0.80
CA ALA A 819 22.95 -0.59 -1.31
C ALA A 819 22.45 0.21 -2.53
N ALA A 820 22.10 1.47 -2.31
CA ALA A 820 21.73 2.40 -3.37
C ALA A 820 22.95 2.63 -4.28
N THR A 821 22.86 2.18 -5.53
CA THR A 821 23.90 2.35 -6.55
C THR A 821 23.74 3.63 -7.39
N ALA A 822 22.67 4.40 -7.16
CA ALA A 822 22.44 5.69 -7.80
C ALA A 822 23.11 6.83 -7.00
N PRO A 823 23.70 7.85 -7.66
CA PRO A 823 24.25 9.02 -6.96
C PRO A 823 23.13 9.87 -6.36
N THR A 824 23.32 10.29 -5.10
CA THR A 824 22.31 10.90 -4.23
C THR A 824 21.92 12.34 -4.59
N ALA A 825 22.57 12.94 -5.60
CA ALA A 825 22.36 14.33 -6.01
C ALA A 825 22.55 14.47 -7.52
N VAL A 826 21.72 15.30 -8.16
CA VAL A 826 21.84 15.64 -9.59
C VAL A 826 23.07 16.55 -9.79
N PRO A 827 24.07 16.16 -10.61
CA PRO A 827 25.25 17.00 -10.81
C PRO A 827 24.99 18.27 -11.63
N ASP A 828 25.72 19.36 -11.37
CA ASP A 828 25.60 20.63 -12.11
C ASP A 828 25.68 20.48 -13.64
N TRP A 829 26.50 19.55 -14.14
CA TRP A 829 26.60 19.29 -15.58
C TRP A 829 25.31 18.73 -16.17
N ARG A 830 24.56 17.94 -15.39
CA ARG A 830 23.28 17.34 -15.78
C ARG A 830 22.19 18.41 -15.75
N VAL A 831 22.16 19.23 -14.69
CA VAL A 831 21.28 20.40 -14.61
C VAL A 831 21.50 21.31 -15.82
N LYS A 832 22.75 21.66 -16.11
CA LYS A 832 23.08 22.48 -17.29
C LYS A 832 22.68 21.82 -18.62
N GLN A 833 22.93 20.52 -18.79
CA GLN A 833 22.56 19.76 -19.99
C GLN A 833 21.04 19.81 -20.28
N VAL A 834 20.22 19.79 -19.23
CA VAL A 834 18.76 19.85 -19.34
C VAL A 834 18.29 21.28 -19.61
N ALA A 835 18.85 22.28 -18.91
CA ALA A 835 18.57 23.69 -19.16
C ALA A 835 18.93 24.10 -20.61
N ASP A 836 20.13 23.75 -21.08
CA ASP A 836 20.54 23.97 -22.48
C ASP A 836 19.53 23.32 -23.46
N ALA A 837 18.99 22.14 -23.13
CA ALA A 837 18.01 21.45 -23.98
C ALA A 837 16.62 22.09 -23.99
N LEU A 838 16.15 22.64 -22.87
CA LEU A 838 14.90 23.41 -22.79
C LEU A 838 15.01 24.69 -23.62
N ARG A 839 16.13 25.42 -23.49
CA ARG A 839 16.43 26.58 -24.32
C ARG A 839 16.45 26.21 -25.80
N ASP A 840 17.19 25.19 -26.18
CA ASP A 840 17.32 24.79 -27.59
C ASP A 840 15.97 24.30 -28.17
N ALA A 841 15.14 23.62 -27.36
CA ALA A 841 13.78 23.23 -27.73
C ALA A 841 12.85 24.43 -27.98
N ALA A 842 12.96 25.49 -27.17
CA ALA A 842 12.26 26.75 -27.38
C ALA A 842 12.76 27.47 -28.65
N LEU A 843 14.09 27.59 -28.82
CA LEU A 843 14.72 28.26 -29.96
C LEU A 843 14.51 27.56 -31.30
N SER A 844 14.24 26.24 -31.32
CA SER A 844 14.13 25.40 -32.54
C SER A 844 13.07 25.85 -33.56
N GLU A 845 12.19 26.79 -33.21
CA GLU A 845 11.15 27.33 -34.09
C GLU A 845 11.50 28.73 -34.62
N LEU A 846 12.39 29.48 -33.94
CA LEU A 846 12.83 30.82 -34.36
C LEU A 846 13.73 30.79 -35.62
N ALA A 847 13.94 29.60 -36.19
CA ALA A 847 14.83 29.29 -37.30
C ALA A 847 14.14 28.69 -38.53
N ASP A 848 12.80 28.53 -38.53
CA ASP A 848 11.98 27.94 -39.60
C ASP A 848 12.35 26.50 -40.03
N ASP A 849 11.56 25.49 -39.60
CA ASP A 849 11.18 24.38 -40.49
C ASP A 849 10.07 23.49 -39.90
N ALA A 850 8.89 23.46 -40.53
CA ALA A 850 7.79 22.56 -40.13
C ALA A 850 8.17 21.06 -40.23
N ALA A 851 9.20 20.74 -41.03
CA ALA A 851 9.78 19.41 -41.12
C ALA A 851 10.46 18.95 -39.82
N ALA A 852 10.99 19.87 -39.00
CA ALA A 852 11.66 19.54 -37.75
C ALA A 852 10.68 19.05 -36.67
N ALA A 853 9.48 19.62 -36.59
CA ALA A 853 8.41 19.16 -35.71
C ALA A 853 7.97 17.73 -36.03
N ALA A 854 7.83 17.40 -37.32
CA ALA A 854 7.55 16.03 -37.79
C ALA A 854 8.72 15.07 -37.49
N ALA A 855 9.97 15.51 -37.66
CA ALA A 855 11.15 14.71 -37.32
C ALA A 855 11.31 14.48 -35.81
N SER A 856 10.89 15.43 -34.96
CA SER A 856 10.86 15.28 -33.50
C SER A 856 9.83 14.23 -33.07
N ARG A 857 8.60 14.31 -33.61
CA ARG A 857 7.52 13.32 -33.40
C ARG A 857 7.96 11.87 -33.68
N ALA A 858 8.85 11.66 -34.67
CA ALA A 858 9.40 10.34 -34.99
C ALA A 858 10.61 9.91 -34.13
N ARG A 859 11.33 10.84 -33.50
CA ARG A 859 12.56 10.56 -32.72
C ARG A 859 12.30 10.26 -31.24
N VAL A 860 11.27 10.85 -30.63
CA VAL A 860 11.03 10.72 -29.18
C VAL A 860 10.77 9.26 -28.75
N PRO A 861 9.87 8.48 -29.39
CA PRO A 861 9.67 7.08 -29.03
C PRO A 861 10.94 6.23 -29.22
N ALA A 862 11.68 6.48 -30.30
CA ALA A 862 12.93 5.78 -30.59
C ALA A 862 14.06 6.12 -29.59
N ALA A 863 14.14 7.36 -29.10
CA ALA A 863 15.12 7.78 -28.09
C ALA A 863 14.80 7.23 -26.69
N ILE A 864 13.52 7.19 -26.32
CA ILE A 864 13.02 6.52 -25.11
C ILE A 864 13.38 5.03 -25.18
N ALA A 865 13.11 4.35 -26.31
CA ALA A 865 13.45 2.94 -26.50
C ALA A 865 14.97 2.64 -26.60
N ALA A 866 15.78 3.58 -27.08
CA ALA A 866 17.23 3.40 -27.23
C ALA A 866 18.03 3.62 -25.93
N SER A 867 17.39 4.17 -24.89
CA SER A 867 18.02 4.48 -23.60
C SER A 867 18.24 3.22 -22.77
N ARG A 868 19.30 2.46 -23.09
CA ARG A 868 19.69 1.27 -22.32
C ARG A 868 20.07 1.63 -20.88
N PRO A 869 19.63 0.85 -19.87
CA PRO A 869 19.90 1.16 -18.47
C PRO A 869 21.37 0.91 -18.09
N PHE A 870 21.88 1.69 -17.15
CA PHE A 870 23.02 1.31 -16.32
C PHE A 870 22.57 0.18 -15.38
N GLY A 871 22.70 -1.07 -15.84
CA GLY A 871 22.28 -2.27 -15.12
C GLY A 871 21.00 -2.87 -15.70
N ALA A 872 21.07 -4.11 -16.19
CA ALA A 872 19.93 -4.76 -16.83
C ALA A 872 18.89 -5.23 -15.81
N ALA A 873 17.70 -4.62 -15.86
CA ALA A 873 16.46 -5.22 -15.36
C ALA A 873 15.74 -5.93 -16.52
N ALA A 874 15.04 -7.02 -16.22
CA ALA A 874 14.25 -7.78 -17.21
C ALA A 874 13.02 -6.97 -17.66
N PRO A 875 12.51 -7.19 -18.89
CA PRO A 875 11.27 -6.54 -19.33
C PRO A 875 10.09 -6.96 -18.45
N LEU A 876 9.19 -6.03 -18.19
CA LEU A 876 7.88 -6.32 -17.59
C LEU A 876 7.07 -7.19 -18.58
N PRO A 877 6.38 -8.24 -18.11
CA PRO A 877 5.46 -9.00 -18.96
C PRO A 877 4.23 -8.15 -19.31
N ALA A 878 3.70 -8.36 -20.51
CA ALA A 878 2.62 -7.58 -21.09
C ALA A 878 1.22 -7.98 -20.59
N GLU A 879 0.23 -7.18 -20.99
CA GLU A 879 -1.22 -7.29 -20.75
C GLU A 879 -1.73 -6.89 -19.35
N VAL A 880 -1.94 -5.58 -19.19
CA VAL A 880 -2.95 -5.02 -18.28
C VAL A 880 -3.94 -4.17 -19.08
N THR A 881 -5.19 -4.61 -19.19
CA THR A 881 -6.32 -3.87 -19.79
C THR A 881 -7.59 -4.23 -19.00
N GLY A 882 -8.46 -3.34 -18.55
CA GLY A 882 -8.48 -1.88 -18.40
C GLY A 882 -9.61 -1.57 -17.38
N GLU A 883 -10.03 -0.37 -17.01
CA GLU A 883 -9.91 1.03 -17.46
C GLU A 883 -10.65 1.86 -16.36
N SER A 884 -10.44 3.16 -16.14
CA SER A 884 -10.73 4.21 -17.12
C SER A 884 -9.66 5.32 -17.16
N VAL A 885 -9.01 5.46 -18.30
CA VAL A 885 -8.59 6.79 -18.76
C VAL A 885 -9.84 7.66 -18.86
N SER A 886 -9.81 8.86 -18.30
CA SER A 886 -10.90 9.81 -18.46
C SER A 886 -10.38 11.21 -18.68
N VAL A 887 -11.16 12.00 -19.43
CA VAL A 887 -10.92 13.42 -19.65
C VAL A 887 -12.23 14.12 -19.39
N THR A 888 -12.19 15.16 -18.55
CA THR A 888 -13.34 16.01 -18.24
C THR A 888 -12.99 17.47 -18.45
N ALA A 889 -13.84 18.19 -19.18
CA ALA A 889 -13.74 19.64 -19.35
C ALA A 889 -14.56 20.34 -18.26
N ASP A 890 -13.96 21.30 -17.56
CA ASP A 890 -14.59 22.22 -16.63
C ASP A 890 -14.42 23.64 -17.17
N ASN A 891 -15.54 24.34 -17.32
CA ASN A 891 -15.58 25.70 -17.84
C ASN A 891 -16.19 26.69 -16.83
N ASP A 892 -16.30 26.31 -15.56
CA ASP A 892 -16.86 27.12 -14.46
C ASP A 892 -15.79 27.52 -13.43
N SER A 893 -14.72 26.72 -13.30
CA SER A 893 -13.65 26.89 -12.31
C SER A 893 -12.61 27.98 -12.62
N SER A 894 -12.64 28.59 -13.79
CA SER A 894 -11.80 29.76 -14.12
C SER A 894 -12.62 30.74 -14.96
N GLU A 895 -12.49 32.04 -14.71
CA GLU A 895 -13.14 33.05 -15.56
C GLU A 895 -12.42 33.19 -16.91
N ALA A 896 -11.10 32.95 -16.94
CA ALA A 896 -10.22 33.21 -18.09
C ALA A 896 -9.84 31.95 -18.91
N CYS A 897 -9.90 30.75 -18.32
CA CYS A 897 -9.46 29.51 -18.97
C CYS A 897 -10.54 28.43 -18.98
N THR A 898 -10.42 27.50 -19.92
CA THR A 898 -11.07 26.18 -19.87
C THR A 898 -10.13 25.21 -19.16
N VAL A 899 -10.63 24.33 -18.31
CA VAL A 899 -9.80 23.37 -17.55
C VAL A 899 -10.08 21.96 -18.04
N PHE A 900 -9.04 21.21 -18.40
CA PHE A 900 -9.12 19.78 -18.69
C PHE A 900 -8.44 18.99 -17.57
N ASP A 901 -9.23 18.23 -16.80
CA ASP A 901 -8.67 17.20 -15.91
C ASP A 901 -8.51 15.90 -16.74
N VAL A 902 -7.30 15.32 -16.73
CA VAL A 902 -6.97 14.06 -17.38
C VAL A 902 -6.52 13.04 -16.33
N PHE A 903 -7.10 11.84 -16.40
CA PHE A 903 -6.76 10.70 -15.55
C PHE A 903 -6.17 9.60 -16.43
N ALA A 904 -4.94 9.16 -16.14
CA ALA A 904 -4.22 8.15 -16.92
C ALA A 904 -3.13 7.46 -16.08
N THR A 905 -2.75 6.22 -16.42
CA THR A 905 -1.62 5.56 -15.76
C THR A 905 -0.31 6.28 -16.07
N ASP A 906 0.56 6.50 -15.07
CA ASP A 906 1.84 7.19 -15.31
C ASP A 906 2.75 6.36 -16.22
N ALA A 907 3.27 7.00 -17.26
CA ALA A 907 4.24 6.41 -18.16
C ALA A 907 5.13 7.49 -18.81
N PRO A 908 6.44 7.24 -18.97
CA PRO A 908 7.38 8.21 -19.55
C PRO A 908 6.92 8.73 -20.92
N GLY A 909 6.60 10.02 -20.99
CA GLY A 909 6.13 10.68 -22.21
C GLY A 909 4.62 10.94 -22.28
N LEU A 910 3.83 10.54 -21.27
CA LEU A 910 2.39 10.84 -21.20
C LEU A 910 2.11 12.35 -21.33
N MET A 911 2.81 13.17 -20.53
CA MET A 911 2.73 14.64 -20.58
C MET A 911 3.06 15.20 -21.97
N PHE A 912 4.02 14.60 -22.69
CA PHE A 912 4.36 15.00 -24.05
C PHE A 912 3.23 14.66 -25.04
N ALA A 913 2.62 13.48 -24.92
CA ALA A 913 1.48 13.08 -25.73
C ALA A 913 0.27 14.01 -25.51
N LEU A 914 -0.01 14.36 -24.25
CA LEU A 914 -1.07 15.29 -23.85
C LEU A 914 -0.84 16.72 -24.34
N ALA A 915 0.34 17.28 -24.08
CA ALA A 915 0.71 18.60 -24.56
C ALA A 915 0.67 18.69 -26.10
N THR A 916 1.06 17.61 -26.80
CA THR A 916 0.95 17.54 -28.26
C THR A 916 -0.52 17.50 -28.72
N ALA A 917 -1.37 16.73 -28.03
CA ALA A 917 -2.79 16.63 -28.36
C ALA A 917 -3.54 17.96 -28.13
N LEU A 918 -3.20 18.71 -27.09
CA LEU A 918 -3.73 20.06 -26.86
C LEU A 918 -3.29 21.03 -27.97
N ALA A 919 -2.01 21.00 -28.35
CA ALA A 919 -1.48 21.83 -29.43
C ALA A 919 -2.08 21.49 -30.81
N GLU A 920 -2.45 20.23 -31.06
CA GLU A 920 -3.17 19.80 -32.27
C GLU A 920 -4.63 20.30 -32.34
N GLN A 921 -5.16 20.87 -31.26
CA GLN A 921 -6.49 21.50 -31.19
C GLN A 921 -6.43 23.04 -31.14
N ASP A 922 -5.27 23.62 -31.54
CA ASP A 922 -4.97 25.05 -31.48
C ASP A 922 -5.16 25.68 -30.09
N LEU A 923 -4.76 24.94 -29.05
CA LEU A 923 -4.79 25.38 -27.65
C LEU A 923 -3.42 25.78 -27.13
N THR A 924 -3.43 26.79 -26.28
CA THR A 924 -2.28 27.23 -25.49
C THR A 924 -2.52 26.87 -24.03
N VAL A 925 -1.54 26.21 -23.40
CA VAL A 925 -1.56 25.89 -21.97
C VAL A 925 -1.15 27.13 -21.16
N ARG A 926 -1.95 27.47 -20.14
CA ARG A 926 -1.81 28.63 -19.25
C ARG A 926 -1.43 28.27 -17.81
N LEU A 927 -1.59 26.99 -17.44
CA LEU A 927 -1.17 26.38 -16.18
C LEU A 927 -1.30 24.85 -16.33
N ALA A 928 -0.36 24.06 -15.81
CA ALA A 928 -0.38 22.60 -15.90
C ALA A 928 -0.05 21.96 -14.54
N LYS A 929 -1.09 21.69 -13.74
CA LYS A 929 -0.90 21.05 -12.42
C LYS A 929 -0.83 19.54 -12.60
N ILE A 930 0.37 18.99 -12.41
CA ILE A 930 0.68 17.56 -12.52
C ILE A 930 0.60 16.96 -11.10
N SER A 931 -0.03 15.80 -10.95
CA SER A 931 -0.11 15.12 -9.65
C SER A 931 -0.06 13.61 -9.78
N THR A 932 1.14 13.04 -9.72
CA THR A 932 1.39 11.59 -9.70
C THR A 932 1.02 11.00 -8.34
N HIS A 933 0.10 10.03 -8.28
CA HIS A 933 -0.26 9.28 -7.06
C HIS A 933 -0.25 7.78 -7.31
N LEU A 934 0.73 7.10 -6.68
CA LEU A 934 0.88 5.65 -6.45
C LEU A 934 0.88 4.69 -7.67
N ASP A 935 0.14 4.97 -8.75
CA ASP A 935 0.20 4.31 -10.06
C ASP A 935 -0.50 5.14 -11.20
N GLN A 936 -1.13 6.27 -10.86
CA GLN A 936 -1.94 7.08 -11.78
C GLN A 936 -1.61 8.57 -11.65
N VAL A 937 -1.65 9.32 -12.76
CA VAL A 937 -1.50 10.78 -12.79
C VAL A 937 -2.87 11.43 -12.94
N VAL A 938 -3.07 12.54 -12.22
CA VAL A 938 -4.10 13.53 -12.54
C VAL A 938 -3.38 14.76 -13.11
N ASP A 939 -3.45 14.92 -14.42
CA ASP A 939 -2.91 16.08 -15.14
C ASP A 939 -4.03 17.10 -15.37
N VAL A 940 -3.87 18.32 -14.86
CA VAL A 940 -4.86 19.39 -15.00
C VAL A 940 -4.31 20.53 -15.84
N PHE A 941 -4.85 20.72 -17.05
CA PHE A 941 -4.44 21.76 -17.98
C PHE A 941 -5.47 22.88 -18.04
N TYR A 942 -5.05 24.09 -17.67
CA TYR A 942 -5.78 25.32 -17.95
C TYR A 942 -5.39 25.77 -19.35
N VAL A 943 -6.36 25.95 -20.24
CA VAL A 943 -6.12 26.26 -21.65
C VAL A 943 -6.98 27.41 -22.17
N THR A 944 -6.44 28.08 -23.17
CA THR A 944 -7.14 29.07 -24.00
C THR A 944 -6.99 28.69 -25.48
N ASP A 945 -7.83 29.27 -26.34
CA ASP A 945 -7.57 29.24 -27.78
C ASP A 945 -6.33 30.08 -28.16
N ALA A 946 -5.92 29.97 -29.43
CA ALA A 946 -4.81 30.75 -29.99
C ALA A 946 -5.00 32.28 -29.94
N GLY A 947 -6.21 32.78 -29.67
CA GLY A 947 -6.51 34.19 -29.42
C GLY A 947 -6.43 34.61 -27.94
N GLY A 948 -6.07 33.69 -27.04
CA GLY A 948 -6.03 33.92 -25.60
C GLY A 948 -7.39 33.85 -24.91
N ASN A 949 -8.45 33.40 -25.60
CA ASN A 949 -9.80 33.36 -25.06
C ASN A 949 -10.15 31.98 -24.50
N LYS A 950 -11.05 31.97 -23.51
CA LYS A 950 -11.67 30.77 -22.96
C LYS A 950 -12.56 30.08 -24.01
N VAL A 951 -12.45 28.76 -24.13
CA VAL A 951 -13.28 27.99 -25.07
C VAL A 951 -14.66 27.77 -24.44
N THR A 952 -15.70 28.40 -24.99
CA THR A 952 -17.06 28.40 -24.41
C THR A 952 -18.11 27.62 -25.20
N ASP A 953 -17.76 27.16 -26.41
CA ASP A 953 -18.64 26.37 -27.28
C ASP A 953 -18.73 24.90 -26.81
N PRO A 954 -19.90 24.39 -26.38
CA PRO A 954 -20.05 23.04 -25.86
C PRO A 954 -19.68 21.93 -26.85
N ASP A 955 -20.02 22.09 -28.13
CA ASP A 955 -19.75 21.08 -29.16
C ASP A 955 -18.24 20.96 -29.40
N ARG A 956 -17.53 22.09 -29.39
CA ARG A 956 -16.06 22.14 -29.46
C ARG A 956 -15.43 21.50 -28.22
N LEU A 957 -15.92 21.80 -27.01
CA LEU A 957 -15.41 21.22 -25.76
C LEU A 957 -15.52 19.70 -25.74
N GLU A 958 -16.66 19.15 -26.17
CA GLU A 958 -16.88 17.70 -26.20
C GLU A 958 -16.00 17.02 -27.26
N ALA A 959 -15.86 17.59 -28.45
CA ALA A 959 -14.95 17.09 -29.48
C ALA A 959 -13.49 17.07 -29.00
N MET A 960 -13.05 18.09 -28.28
CA MET A 960 -11.70 18.15 -27.67
C MET A 960 -11.53 17.08 -26.57
N ARG A 961 -12.57 16.87 -25.75
CA ARG A 961 -12.60 15.84 -24.69
C ARG A 961 -12.44 14.44 -25.28
N GLU A 962 -13.18 14.13 -26.34
CA GLU A 962 -13.05 12.85 -27.06
C GLU A 962 -11.68 12.68 -27.73
N PHE A 963 -11.14 13.75 -28.34
CA PHE A 963 -9.82 13.72 -28.97
C PHE A 963 -8.69 13.43 -27.97
N LEU A 964 -8.68 14.11 -26.82
CA LEU A 964 -7.73 13.88 -25.74
C LEU A 964 -7.85 12.45 -25.18
N LEU A 965 -9.07 11.99 -24.93
CA LEU A 965 -9.35 10.63 -24.46
C LEU A 965 -8.83 9.56 -25.44
N ALA A 966 -9.05 9.75 -26.74
CA ALA A 966 -8.54 8.87 -27.78
C ALA A 966 -7.00 8.87 -27.85
N ARG A 967 -6.37 10.03 -27.70
CA ARG A 967 -4.91 10.17 -27.68
C ARG A 967 -4.25 9.47 -26.50
N VAL A 968 -4.81 9.60 -25.29
CA VAL A 968 -4.27 8.92 -24.11
C VAL A 968 -4.48 7.40 -24.19
N ARG A 969 -5.65 6.94 -24.63
CA ARG A 969 -5.90 5.50 -24.89
C ARG A 969 -4.94 4.90 -25.92
N ALA A 970 -4.58 5.66 -26.96
CA ALA A 970 -3.57 5.24 -27.92
C ALA A 970 -2.17 5.17 -27.28
N PHE A 971 -1.79 6.18 -26.50
CA PHE A 971 -0.50 6.18 -25.78
C PHE A 971 -0.38 5.03 -24.78
N GLU A 972 -1.41 4.77 -23.96
CA GLU A 972 -1.43 3.60 -23.06
C GLU A 972 -1.38 2.26 -23.81
N LYS A 973 -1.79 2.22 -25.08
CA LYS A 973 -1.70 1.01 -25.91
C LYS A 973 -0.31 0.83 -26.52
N ASP A 974 0.34 1.92 -26.91
CA ASP A 974 1.68 1.90 -27.53
C ASP A 974 2.81 1.81 -26.47
N ALA A 975 2.51 2.11 -25.20
CA ALA A 975 3.41 1.94 -24.06
C ALA A 975 3.40 0.51 -23.46
N LYS A 976 2.55 -0.39 -23.97
CA LYS A 976 2.41 -1.81 -23.59
C LYS A 976 3.11 -2.72 -24.59
#